data_AF-A0A954CRX7-F1
#
_entry.id   AF-A0A954CRX7-F1
#
_cell.length_a   1.000
_cell.length_b   1.000
_cell.length_c   1.000
_cell.angle_alpha   90.00
_cell.angle_beta   90.00
_cell.angle_gamma   90.00
#
_symmetry.space_group_name_H-M   'P 1'
#
loop_
_entity.id
_entity.type
_entity.pdbx_description
1 polymer ?
#
loop_
_entity_poly.entity_id
_entity_poly.type
_entity_poly.pdbx_seq_one_letter_code
_entity_poly.pdbx_strand_id
1 'polypeptide(L)'
;MGNSNASRRQRALVAIGLAVMTMSLAVLATGAKGCDESDGKGSAAGSALTVLSVTTSQLPVARLEQPWAGVLEAAGGTAPYQWSVATLPGWMQLDASQGVLWGMVPASAAGSPVISVTVTDAVNDTATRDLTLVYTSLPAAQLPISLVSVADHSDGHFRTHTVCANCHSNAGGASAMRDSMNRDLGPVNLWRGTMMANSFRDPYFRAVLAAEKEHHPNLAATIEDTCLTCHAPQAAYEAHQQGGTQTLSELYTGATSRAQIGLDGVSCSTCHQIAATGLGTPATYTAKFQIAPSKVAYARHANPFANPMVNNSGYTPTQASHTSQSKMCASCHTLHTPVVDLANNLTTATFPEQAPYYEWRNSIYSTEVASPGASAQDCQGCHMPSLSQDGVAINTRIARRPAGDDFPPISPRQPFSRHSMLGANTIMLSILRDHAGDLNSPASTAEFNHLIDRNRDFLRNSTGDVTVQNLALNSGTLSFDVKVENHTGHKFPTSYLSRRAWLRVLVKDAGGNTVWRSGDYDNAGRLVDGNGQPLASEAAHGPIQPHRQTVTQQQEVQVYEAVSSDVSGQVNFSLLFAAGYYKDNRVLPQGWSNTHADIDNIRPVGTAGDSDYIGGSDTVHYQAAGLGAGPYTVEVQLLYQTIS
;
A
#
# COMPACT_ATOMS: atom_id res chain seq x y z
N MET A 1 -26.70 -45.35 5.73
CA MET A 1 -27.11 -44.15 4.96
C MET A 1 -26.27 -43.00 5.51
N GLY A 2 -25.15 -42.54 4.96
CA GLY A 2 -24.63 -42.53 3.60
C GLY A 2 -24.48 -41.07 3.15
N ASN A 3 -23.37 -40.39 3.50
CA ASN A 3 -22.55 -39.63 2.54
C ASN A 3 -21.29 -38.99 3.16
N SER A 4 -20.21 -39.08 2.40
CA SER A 4 -18.84 -38.60 2.63
C SER A 4 -18.59 -37.24 1.99
N ASN A 5 -17.67 -36.43 2.53
CA ASN A 5 -16.95 -35.44 1.71
C ASN A 5 -15.51 -35.23 2.21
N ALA A 6 -14.56 -35.38 1.29
CA ALA A 6 -13.12 -35.44 1.53
C ALA A 6 -12.43 -34.13 1.13
N SER A 7 -11.44 -33.71 1.93
CA SER A 7 -10.52 -32.59 1.64
C SER A 7 -9.12 -33.13 1.26
N ARG A 8 -8.45 -32.61 0.23
CA ARG A 8 -7.04 -32.93 -0.10
C ARG A 8 -6.16 -31.68 -0.19
N ARG A 9 -4.89 -31.84 0.22
CA ARG A 9 -3.79 -30.85 0.39
C ARG A 9 -2.61 -31.11 -0.60
N GLN A 10 -1.61 -30.18 -0.56
CA GLN A 10 -0.12 -30.30 -0.84
C GLN A 10 0.40 -29.93 -2.26
N ARG A 11 1.69 -29.59 -2.52
CA ARG A 11 2.82 -28.76 -1.96
C ARG A 11 4.08 -28.98 -2.87
N ALA A 12 4.91 -27.94 -3.12
CA ALA A 12 6.37 -27.88 -3.46
C ALA A 12 6.97 -28.68 -4.67
N LEU A 13 7.69 -28.13 -5.68
CA LEU A 13 9.02 -27.44 -5.81
C LEU A 13 10.16 -28.39 -6.26
N VAL A 14 10.77 -28.16 -7.43
CA VAL A 14 12.13 -28.63 -7.83
C VAL A 14 12.77 -27.61 -8.78
N ALA A 15 14.08 -27.38 -8.60
CA ALA A 15 14.91 -26.44 -9.33
C ALA A 15 15.67 -27.04 -10.54
N ILE A 16 15.74 -26.21 -11.58
CA ILE A 16 16.79 -25.88 -12.59
C ILE A 16 17.84 -26.92 -13.00
N GLY A 17 18.14 -26.94 -14.32
CA GLY A 17 19.52 -27.11 -14.80
C GLY A 17 19.72 -27.35 -16.29
N LEU A 18 19.87 -26.26 -17.09
CA LEU A 18 20.66 -26.08 -18.34
C LEU A 18 20.50 -27.09 -19.52
N ALA A 19 20.74 -26.81 -20.81
CA ALA A 19 21.34 -25.70 -21.56
C ALA A 19 21.03 -25.87 -23.09
N VAL A 20 20.79 -24.74 -23.78
CA VAL A 20 21.26 -24.34 -25.14
C VAL A 20 20.70 -25.05 -26.42
N MET A 21 20.17 -24.29 -27.42
CA MET A 21 20.82 -23.89 -28.72
C MET A 21 19.87 -23.36 -29.85
N THR A 22 20.17 -22.15 -30.37
CA THR A 22 20.12 -21.51 -31.74
C THR A 22 19.14 -21.88 -32.90
N MET A 23 18.74 -20.87 -33.73
CA MET A 23 18.91 -20.82 -35.23
C MET A 23 18.47 -19.49 -35.94
N SER A 24 18.73 -19.36 -37.26
CA SER A 24 19.05 -18.14 -38.09
C SER A 24 18.06 -17.72 -39.22
N LEU A 25 18.24 -16.51 -39.83
CA LEU A 25 18.04 -16.22 -41.30
C LEU A 25 18.72 -14.90 -41.80
N ALA A 26 18.95 -14.77 -43.13
CA ALA A 26 20.01 -14.01 -43.83
C ALA A 26 19.59 -12.78 -44.70
N VAL A 27 20.54 -11.89 -45.04
CA VAL A 27 20.46 -10.88 -46.14
C VAL A 27 21.73 -10.90 -47.00
N LEU A 28 21.57 -10.91 -48.33
CA LEU A 28 22.63 -10.81 -49.35
C LEU A 28 22.85 -9.35 -49.78
N ALA A 29 24.10 -8.93 -49.92
CA ALA A 29 24.51 -7.70 -50.60
C ALA A 29 25.44 -8.04 -51.77
N THR A 30 25.18 -7.47 -52.96
CA THR A 30 26.15 -7.33 -54.06
C THR A 30 25.98 -5.96 -54.69
N GLY A 31 27.06 -5.19 -54.82
CA GLY A 31 27.05 -3.81 -55.32
C GLY A 31 27.42 -3.64 -56.80
N ALA A 32 27.19 -2.43 -57.34
CA ALA A 32 28.16 -1.60 -58.09
C ALA A 32 27.48 -0.40 -58.81
N LYS A 33 28.10 0.78 -58.61
CA LYS A 33 28.28 1.97 -59.49
C LYS A 33 27.15 2.49 -60.41
N GLY A 34 26.80 3.78 -60.20
CA GLY A 34 27.18 4.86 -61.15
C GLY A 34 26.08 5.67 -61.86
N CYS A 35 26.22 7.01 -61.76
CA CYS A 35 25.86 8.10 -62.70
C CYS A 35 24.55 8.90 -62.55
N ASP A 36 24.73 10.14 -62.06
CA ASP A 36 24.41 11.46 -62.63
C ASP A 36 23.12 12.29 -62.35
N GLU A 37 23.44 13.58 -62.10
CA GLU A 37 22.75 14.89 -62.17
C GLU A 37 21.20 15.02 -62.13
N SER A 38 20.69 15.85 -61.22
CA SER A 38 20.50 17.30 -61.45
C SER A 38 19.68 18.02 -60.34
N ASP A 39 20.20 19.20 -60.00
CA ASP A 39 19.65 20.43 -59.41
C ASP A 39 18.27 20.52 -58.72
N GLY A 40 18.31 21.15 -57.53
CA GLY A 40 17.14 21.75 -56.88
C GLY A 40 17.51 22.53 -55.60
N LYS A 41 17.89 23.80 -55.76
CA LYS A 41 18.30 24.76 -54.71
C LYS A 41 17.23 25.03 -53.64
N GLY A 42 17.63 25.25 -52.38
CA GLY A 42 16.77 25.94 -51.42
C GLY A 42 17.21 25.99 -49.95
N SER A 43 18.18 26.87 -49.63
CA SER A 43 18.35 27.61 -48.36
C SER A 43 18.63 26.85 -47.04
N ALA A 44 19.91 26.78 -46.67
CA ALA A 44 20.38 26.39 -45.34
C ALA A 44 20.37 27.58 -44.38
N ALA A 45 19.59 27.49 -43.30
CA ALA A 45 19.86 28.22 -42.06
C ALA A 45 20.78 27.34 -41.21
N GLY A 46 22.02 27.79 -41.00
CA GLY A 46 23.01 27.06 -40.21
C GLY A 46 22.59 26.94 -38.75
N SER A 47 22.17 25.74 -38.34
CA SER A 47 22.18 25.35 -36.93
C SER A 47 23.62 25.03 -36.55
N ALA A 48 24.15 25.76 -35.57
CA ALA A 48 25.41 25.39 -34.94
C ALA A 48 25.23 24.01 -34.30
N LEU A 49 25.93 22.99 -34.82
CA LEU A 49 26.06 21.69 -34.18
C LEU A 49 26.68 21.91 -32.79
N THR A 50 25.92 21.65 -31.74
CA THR A 50 26.43 21.68 -30.37
C THR A 50 27.26 20.42 -30.15
N VAL A 51 28.48 20.58 -29.63
CA VAL A 51 29.41 19.47 -29.40
C VAL A 51 28.80 18.51 -28.37
N LEU A 52 28.78 17.21 -28.68
CA LEU A 52 28.30 16.17 -27.78
C LEU A 52 29.10 16.18 -26.47
N SER A 53 28.42 16.11 -25.34
CA SER A 53 29.01 16.13 -24.01
C SER A 53 28.17 15.38 -22.99
N VAL A 54 28.82 14.75 -21.99
CA VAL A 54 28.15 14.16 -20.83
C VAL A 54 27.90 15.24 -19.77
N THR A 55 26.63 15.53 -19.47
CA THR A 55 26.25 16.59 -18.53
C THR A 55 26.19 16.13 -17.08
N THR A 56 26.05 14.82 -16.83
CA THR A 56 26.10 14.24 -15.47
C THR A 56 27.39 14.64 -14.76
N SER A 57 27.27 15.25 -13.58
CA SER A 57 28.42 15.74 -12.82
C SER A 57 28.79 14.86 -11.63
N GLN A 58 27.82 14.16 -11.05
CA GLN A 58 28.00 13.26 -9.91
C GLN A 58 27.00 12.10 -10.02
N LEU A 59 27.39 10.95 -9.48
CA LEU A 59 26.50 9.79 -9.32
C LEU A 59 25.82 9.83 -7.95
N PRO A 60 24.61 9.26 -7.81
CA PRO A 60 23.98 9.08 -6.50
C PRO A 60 24.88 8.28 -5.56
N VAL A 61 24.83 8.58 -4.26
CA VAL A 61 25.58 7.84 -3.25
C VAL A 61 25.08 6.39 -3.19
N ALA A 62 26.00 5.42 -3.26
CA ALA A 62 25.72 3.99 -3.17
C ALA A 62 25.70 3.52 -1.71
N ARG A 63 24.52 3.15 -1.20
CA ARG A 63 24.37 2.63 0.16
C ARG A 63 24.61 1.14 0.20
N LEU A 64 25.46 0.69 1.11
CA LEU A 64 25.72 -0.75 1.28
C LEU A 64 24.42 -1.51 1.55
N GLU A 65 24.28 -2.66 0.90
CA GLU A 65 23.13 -3.56 1.03
C GLU A 65 21.80 -2.98 0.59
N GLN A 66 21.83 -1.94 -0.27
CA GLN A 66 20.63 -1.36 -0.87
C GLN A 66 20.68 -1.46 -2.39
N PRO A 67 19.51 -1.51 -3.04
CA PRO A 67 19.44 -1.28 -4.48
C PRO A 67 19.86 0.15 -4.79
N TRP A 68 20.53 0.34 -5.92
CA TRP A 68 21.09 1.61 -6.32
C TRP A 68 20.90 1.81 -7.82
N ALA A 69 20.56 3.03 -8.23
CA ALA A 69 20.51 3.44 -9.62
C ALA A 69 21.06 4.87 -9.79
N GLY A 70 21.69 5.14 -10.94
CA GLY A 70 22.18 6.44 -11.35
C GLY A 70 21.92 6.68 -12.83
N VAL A 71 21.37 7.85 -13.16
CA VAL A 71 21.04 8.22 -14.53
C VAL A 71 22.16 9.06 -15.15
N LEU A 72 22.52 8.73 -16.39
CA LEU A 72 23.49 9.42 -17.20
C LEU A 72 22.77 10.32 -18.21
N GLU A 73 23.24 11.56 -18.32
CA GLU A 73 22.66 12.59 -19.16
C GLU A 73 23.74 13.14 -20.10
N ALA A 74 23.33 13.46 -21.32
CA ALA A 74 24.16 14.06 -22.34
C ALA A 74 23.43 15.21 -23.05
N ALA A 75 24.20 16.14 -23.60
CA ALA A 75 23.71 17.24 -24.41
C ALA A 75 24.59 17.45 -25.65
N GLY A 76 24.01 18.02 -26.70
CA GLY A 76 24.67 18.18 -28.00
C GLY A 76 24.66 16.92 -28.86
N GLY A 77 25.26 16.97 -30.05
CA GLY A 77 25.22 15.86 -31.01
C GLY A 77 23.81 15.55 -31.54
N THR A 78 23.66 14.36 -32.12
CA THR A 78 22.43 13.89 -32.79
C THR A 78 21.85 12.68 -32.07
N ALA A 79 20.68 12.81 -31.45
CA ALA A 79 19.97 11.68 -30.84
C ALA A 79 19.55 10.62 -31.90
N PRO A 80 19.34 9.34 -31.54
CA PRO A 80 19.41 8.77 -30.19
C PRO A 80 20.84 8.58 -29.66
N TYR A 81 20.96 8.58 -28.33
CA TYR A 81 22.20 8.30 -27.63
C TYR A 81 22.32 6.82 -27.25
N GLN A 82 23.55 6.32 -27.23
CA GLN A 82 23.93 5.01 -26.73
C GLN A 82 25.05 5.16 -25.72
N TRP A 83 24.90 4.51 -24.58
CA TRP A 83 25.85 4.59 -23.47
C TRP A 83 26.71 3.33 -23.40
N SER A 84 27.96 3.51 -23.02
CA SER A 84 28.88 2.42 -22.69
C SER A 84 29.72 2.80 -21.48
N VAL A 85 30.16 1.79 -20.72
CA VAL A 85 31.08 1.95 -19.58
C VAL A 85 32.23 0.97 -19.74
N ALA A 86 33.46 1.43 -19.53
CA ALA A 86 34.65 0.60 -19.70
C ALA A 86 34.76 -0.50 -18.64
N THR A 87 34.46 -0.20 -17.37
CA THR A 87 34.48 -1.17 -16.27
C THR A 87 33.45 -0.79 -15.22
N LEU A 88 32.65 -1.77 -14.81
CA LEU A 88 31.67 -1.63 -13.74
C LEU A 88 32.05 -2.50 -12.54
N PRO A 89 31.73 -2.07 -11.30
CA PRO A 89 31.73 -2.98 -10.15
C PRO A 89 30.88 -4.22 -10.47
N GLY A 90 31.28 -5.41 -10.01
CA GLY A 90 30.61 -6.67 -10.37
C GLY A 90 29.15 -6.80 -9.92
N TRP A 91 28.65 -5.84 -9.14
CA TRP A 91 27.27 -5.73 -8.70
C TRP A 91 26.42 -4.74 -9.51
N MET A 92 27.04 -3.99 -10.43
CA MET A 92 26.44 -2.91 -11.21
C MET A 92 26.33 -3.28 -12.69
N GLN A 93 25.26 -2.83 -13.34
CA GLN A 93 24.93 -3.02 -14.75
C GLN A 93 24.60 -1.67 -15.41
N LEU A 94 24.66 -1.61 -16.74
CA LEU A 94 24.28 -0.45 -17.55
C LEU A 94 23.14 -0.84 -18.50
N ASP A 95 22.05 -0.07 -18.51
CA ASP A 95 21.16 0.04 -19.66
C ASP A 95 21.74 1.05 -20.65
N ALA A 96 22.33 0.54 -21.74
CA ALA A 96 22.99 1.34 -22.75
C ALA A 96 22.04 2.29 -23.50
N SER A 97 20.77 1.91 -23.64
CA SER A 97 19.79 2.68 -24.42
C SER A 97 19.17 3.81 -23.60
N GLN A 98 19.06 3.62 -22.29
CA GLN A 98 18.46 4.59 -21.37
C GLN A 98 19.51 5.39 -20.57
N GLY A 99 20.77 4.97 -20.60
CA GLY A 99 21.83 5.63 -19.80
C GLY A 99 21.66 5.40 -18.30
N VAL A 100 21.16 4.24 -17.88
CA VAL A 100 20.91 3.96 -16.46
C VAL A 100 21.92 2.95 -15.93
N LEU A 101 22.71 3.35 -14.95
CA LEU A 101 23.53 2.45 -14.14
C LEU A 101 22.68 1.92 -12.98
N TRP A 102 22.68 0.63 -12.70
CA TRP A 102 21.89 0.07 -11.61
C TRP A 102 22.49 -1.21 -11.02
N GLY A 103 22.14 -1.56 -9.80
CA GLY A 103 22.61 -2.78 -9.15
C GLY A 103 22.25 -2.88 -7.68
N MET A 104 22.69 -3.97 -7.03
CA MET A 104 22.56 -4.15 -5.58
C MET A 104 23.92 -3.93 -4.92
N VAL A 105 24.07 -2.87 -4.15
CA VAL A 105 25.38 -2.56 -3.53
C VAL A 105 25.69 -3.63 -2.48
N PRO A 106 26.81 -4.36 -2.57
CA PRO A 106 27.14 -5.40 -1.61
C PRO A 106 27.63 -4.78 -0.29
N ALA A 107 27.45 -5.48 0.83
CA ALA A 107 28.01 -5.10 2.12
C ALA A 107 29.54 -4.88 2.09
N SER A 108 30.22 -5.54 1.16
CA SER A 108 31.67 -5.47 0.97
C SER A 108 32.13 -4.32 0.06
N ALA A 109 31.21 -3.53 -0.51
CA ALA A 109 31.60 -2.40 -1.35
C ALA A 109 32.33 -1.35 -0.51
N ALA A 110 33.47 -0.87 -1.03
CA ALA A 110 34.32 0.08 -0.33
C ALA A 110 35.15 0.90 -1.32
N GLY A 111 35.73 1.99 -0.84
CA GLY A 111 36.55 2.91 -1.65
C GLY A 111 35.71 3.95 -2.40
N SER A 112 36.28 4.53 -3.45
CA SER A 112 35.62 5.52 -4.30
C SER A 112 35.93 5.22 -5.78
N PRO A 113 35.33 4.17 -6.35
CA PRO A 113 35.63 3.78 -7.72
C PRO A 113 35.18 4.86 -8.69
N VAL A 114 35.99 5.08 -9.72
CA VAL A 114 35.70 6.00 -10.82
C VAL A 114 35.08 5.19 -11.95
N ILE A 115 33.89 5.61 -12.39
CA ILE A 115 33.14 5.03 -13.49
C ILE A 115 33.30 5.93 -14.70
N SER A 116 34.01 5.45 -15.71
CA SER A 116 34.21 6.18 -16.98
C SER A 116 33.08 5.85 -17.93
N VAL A 117 32.19 6.81 -18.15
CA VAL A 117 31.00 6.65 -18.99
C VAL A 117 31.20 7.34 -20.33
N THR A 118 30.81 6.68 -21.42
CA THR A 118 30.90 7.21 -22.78
C THR A 118 29.52 7.23 -23.40
N VAL A 119 29.11 8.39 -23.92
CA VAL A 119 27.94 8.55 -24.77
C VAL A 119 28.37 8.57 -26.23
N THR A 120 27.67 7.83 -27.08
CA THR A 120 27.79 7.80 -28.54
C THR A 120 26.47 8.29 -29.13
N ASP A 121 26.51 9.22 -30.07
CA ASP A 121 25.31 9.72 -30.74
C ASP A 121 25.02 8.97 -32.06
N ALA A 122 23.93 9.33 -32.75
CA ALA A 122 23.47 8.67 -33.96
C ALA A 122 24.40 8.88 -35.18
N VAL A 123 25.31 9.86 -35.13
CA VAL A 123 26.32 10.10 -36.16
C VAL A 123 27.69 9.53 -35.78
N ASN A 124 27.77 8.80 -34.66
CA ASN A 124 28.96 8.18 -34.07
C ASN A 124 29.98 9.17 -33.46
N ASP A 125 29.55 10.38 -33.12
CA ASP A 125 30.33 11.25 -32.24
C ASP A 125 30.29 10.68 -30.83
N THR A 126 31.37 10.85 -30.07
CA THR A 126 31.48 10.32 -28.71
C THR A 126 31.95 11.37 -27.73
N ALA A 127 31.46 11.28 -26.49
CA ALA A 127 31.94 12.06 -25.37
C ALA A 127 32.09 11.16 -24.14
N THR A 128 33.16 11.35 -23.36
CA THR A 128 33.46 10.52 -22.19
C THR A 128 33.61 11.38 -20.95
N ARG A 129 33.17 10.87 -19.80
CA ARG A 129 33.34 11.52 -18.51
C ARG A 129 33.55 10.51 -17.39
N ASP A 130 34.43 10.87 -16.47
CA ASP A 130 34.70 10.10 -15.27
C ASP A 130 33.80 10.58 -14.12
N LEU A 131 33.08 9.66 -13.50
CA LEU A 131 32.19 9.91 -12.38
C LEU A 131 32.63 9.10 -11.16
N THR A 132 32.77 9.74 -10.01
CA THR A 132 33.13 9.04 -8.77
C THR A 132 31.89 8.47 -8.10
N LEU A 133 31.90 7.18 -7.78
CA LEU A 133 30.89 6.55 -6.96
C LEU A 133 31.31 6.62 -5.49
N VAL A 134 30.43 7.15 -4.65
CA VAL A 134 30.65 7.28 -3.21
C VAL A 134 29.82 6.24 -2.49
N TYR A 135 30.46 5.44 -1.62
CA TYR A 135 29.73 4.52 -0.75
C TYR A 135 29.44 5.13 0.61
N THR A 136 28.29 4.79 1.19
CA THR A 136 28.02 4.98 2.62
C THR A 136 27.45 3.71 3.22
N SER A 137 27.83 3.42 4.45
CA SER A 137 27.16 2.36 5.22
C SER A 137 25.75 2.81 5.57
N LEU A 138 24.85 1.84 5.81
CA LEU A 138 23.64 2.12 6.57
C LEU A 138 24.06 2.76 7.91
N PRO A 139 23.29 3.71 8.46
CA PRO A 139 23.41 4.05 9.86
C PRO A 139 23.41 2.74 10.65
N ALA A 140 24.31 2.58 11.62
CA ALA A 140 24.29 1.43 12.52
C ALA A 140 22.85 1.21 12.97
N ALA A 141 22.32 -0.01 12.82
CA ALA A 141 20.95 -0.34 13.18
C ALA A 141 20.66 0.28 14.54
N GLN A 142 19.88 1.36 14.56
CA GLN A 142 19.44 1.94 15.82
C GLN A 142 18.71 0.78 16.49
N LEU A 143 19.22 0.38 17.67
CA LEU A 143 18.65 -0.70 18.49
C LEU A 143 17.12 -0.62 18.42
N PRO A 144 16.39 -1.77 18.42
CA PRO A 144 14.94 -1.74 18.44
C PRO A 144 14.51 -0.74 19.50
N ILE A 145 13.87 0.34 19.05
CA ILE A 145 13.51 1.43 19.94
C ILE A 145 12.48 0.84 20.89
N SER A 146 12.93 0.62 22.13
CA SER A 146 12.05 0.26 23.23
C SER A 146 11.19 1.49 23.50
N LEU A 147 9.95 1.43 23.06
CA LEU A 147 8.99 2.49 23.31
C LEU A 147 8.58 2.44 24.78
N VAL A 148 8.21 3.57 25.38
CA VAL A 148 7.66 3.53 26.75
C VAL A 148 6.18 3.15 26.72
N SER A 149 5.70 2.58 27.83
CA SER A 149 4.27 2.32 28.01
C SER A 149 3.48 3.64 28.09
N VAL A 150 2.28 3.65 27.51
CA VAL A 150 1.36 4.79 27.60
C VAL A 150 0.76 4.88 29.00
N ALA A 151 0.93 6.02 29.66
CA ALA A 151 0.35 6.35 30.97
C ALA A 151 -0.85 7.30 30.84
N ASP A 152 -1.59 7.53 31.94
CA ASP A 152 -2.66 8.54 31.98
C ASP A 152 -2.08 9.96 31.91
N HIS A 153 -2.25 10.60 30.76
CA HIS A 153 -1.79 11.95 30.49
C HIS A 153 -2.83 12.73 29.72
N SER A 154 -2.87 14.04 29.96
CA SER A 154 -3.64 15.00 29.17
C SER A 154 -2.71 16.13 28.70
N ASP A 155 -2.88 16.53 27.45
CA ASP A 155 -2.27 17.73 26.87
C ASP A 155 -3.29 18.39 25.94
N GLY A 156 -3.49 19.70 26.12
CA GLY A 156 -4.52 20.48 25.43
C GLY A 156 -5.88 19.78 25.37
N HIS A 157 -6.29 19.42 24.15
CA HIS A 157 -7.58 18.82 23.83
C HIS A 157 -7.62 17.31 24.16
N PHE A 158 -6.48 16.64 24.24
CA PHE A 158 -6.42 15.17 24.26
C PHE A 158 -6.12 14.57 25.63
N ARG A 159 -6.49 13.30 25.75
CA ARG A 159 -6.15 12.43 26.87
C ARG A 159 -5.91 11.01 26.35
N THR A 160 -4.98 10.29 26.96
CA THR A 160 -4.66 8.92 26.56
C THR A 160 -5.83 7.96 26.84
N HIS A 161 -5.88 6.84 26.12
CA HIS A 161 -6.97 5.86 26.17
C HIS A 161 -7.19 5.27 27.57
N THR A 162 -6.19 5.34 28.45
CA THR A 162 -6.22 4.79 29.81
C THR A 162 -7.38 5.37 30.63
N VAL A 163 -7.72 6.64 30.44
CA VAL A 163 -8.91 7.25 31.07
C VAL A 163 -10.22 6.64 30.56
N CYS A 164 -10.28 6.35 29.26
CA CYS A 164 -11.44 5.76 28.62
C CYS A 164 -11.58 4.31 29.07
N ALA A 165 -10.46 3.61 29.27
CA ALA A 165 -10.39 2.22 29.68
C ALA A 165 -11.08 1.97 31.03
N ASN A 166 -11.14 2.97 31.93
CA ASN A 166 -11.85 2.88 33.21
C ASN A 166 -13.31 2.43 33.03
N CYS A 167 -14.01 2.96 32.02
CA CYS A 167 -15.42 2.64 31.78
C CYS A 167 -15.65 1.85 30.48
N HIS A 168 -14.82 2.02 29.46
CA HIS A 168 -15.01 1.45 28.11
C HIS A 168 -14.15 0.21 27.80
N SER A 169 -13.61 -0.42 28.84
CA SER A 169 -13.07 -1.78 28.80
C SER A 169 -14.07 -2.75 29.42
N ASN A 170 -14.04 -4.02 29.04
CA ASN A 170 -14.74 -5.06 29.78
C ASN A 170 -13.76 -5.90 30.60
N ALA A 171 -13.90 -5.84 31.92
CA ALA A 171 -13.38 -6.88 32.79
C ALA A 171 -14.31 -8.11 32.74
N GLY A 172 -13.86 -9.28 33.20
CA GLY A 172 -14.65 -10.53 33.21
C GLY A 172 -16.03 -10.43 33.87
N GLY A 173 -16.21 -9.49 34.82
CA GLY A 173 -17.48 -9.23 35.51
C GLY A 173 -18.32 -8.06 34.97
N ALA A 174 -17.89 -7.40 33.89
CA ALA A 174 -18.57 -6.22 33.35
C ALA A 174 -20.03 -6.52 32.93
N SER A 175 -20.95 -5.66 33.34
CA SER A 175 -22.39 -5.77 33.07
C SER A 175 -22.88 -5.04 31.81
N ALA A 176 -22.05 -4.20 31.19
CA ALA A 176 -22.37 -3.46 29.96
C ALA A 176 -21.44 -3.84 28.80
N MET A 177 -21.70 -3.30 27.60
CA MET A 177 -20.89 -3.53 26.39
C MET A 177 -20.63 -5.00 26.10
N ARG A 178 -21.66 -5.84 26.20
CA ARG A 178 -21.59 -7.26 25.85
C ARG A 178 -22.67 -7.60 24.85
N ASP A 179 -22.39 -8.57 23.98
CA ASP A 179 -23.42 -9.07 23.08
C ASP A 179 -24.34 -10.11 23.77
N SER A 180 -25.31 -10.62 23.03
CA SER A 180 -26.28 -11.62 23.54
C SER A 180 -25.64 -12.94 23.97
N MET A 181 -24.40 -13.22 23.51
CA MET A 181 -23.61 -14.38 23.90
C MET A 181 -22.60 -14.04 25.01
N ASN A 182 -22.76 -12.88 25.65
CA ASN A 182 -21.89 -12.37 26.71
C ASN A 182 -20.44 -12.08 26.26
N ARG A 183 -20.18 -11.95 24.95
CA ARG A 183 -18.84 -11.63 24.43
C ARG A 183 -18.53 -10.14 24.60
N ASP A 184 -17.24 -9.84 24.71
CA ASP A 184 -16.70 -8.50 24.93
C ASP A 184 -16.95 -7.56 23.73
N LEU A 185 -17.55 -6.39 23.99
CA LEU A 185 -17.70 -5.27 23.05
C LEU A 185 -17.10 -3.94 23.57
N GLY A 186 -16.27 -3.98 24.62
CA GLY A 186 -15.61 -2.82 25.19
C GLY A 186 -14.78 -2.11 24.12
N PRO A 187 -15.09 -0.85 23.76
CA PRO A 187 -14.41 -0.15 22.68
C PRO A 187 -12.90 -0.14 22.82
N VAL A 188 -12.39 0.03 24.04
CA VAL A 188 -10.94 0.03 24.28
C VAL A 188 -10.36 -1.34 23.96
N ASN A 189 -10.91 -2.43 24.50
CA ASN A 189 -10.46 -3.82 24.27
C ASN A 189 -10.41 -4.18 22.78
N LEU A 190 -11.43 -3.78 22.01
CA LEU A 190 -11.47 -4.03 20.57
C LEU A 190 -10.46 -3.16 19.78
N TRP A 191 -10.15 -1.95 20.26
CA TRP A 191 -9.27 -0.99 19.59
C TRP A 191 -7.78 -1.28 19.79
N ARG A 192 -7.34 -1.73 20.98
CA ARG A 192 -5.90 -1.83 21.36
C ARG A 192 -5.05 -2.63 20.37
N GLY A 193 -5.63 -3.69 19.80
CA GLY A 193 -4.95 -4.57 18.86
C GLY A 193 -4.91 -4.03 17.43
N THR A 194 -5.68 -2.99 17.11
CA THR A 194 -5.79 -2.46 15.74
C THR A 194 -4.55 -1.72 15.29
N MET A 195 -4.41 -1.54 13.96
CA MET A 195 -3.38 -0.66 13.41
C MET A 195 -3.57 0.81 13.84
N MET A 196 -4.78 1.23 14.23
CA MET A 196 -5.01 2.58 14.75
C MET A 196 -4.33 2.80 16.11
N ALA A 197 -4.48 1.86 17.04
CA ALA A 197 -3.80 1.92 18.35
C ALA A 197 -2.27 1.78 18.25
N ASN A 198 -1.81 1.15 17.16
CA ASN A 198 -0.40 0.85 16.94
C ASN A 198 0.18 1.67 15.77
N SER A 199 -0.46 2.77 15.36
CA SER A 199 -0.08 3.54 14.17
C SER A 199 1.34 4.10 14.25
N PHE A 200 1.75 4.56 15.43
CA PHE A 200 3.14 4.99 15.68
C PHE A 200 4.08 3.81 15.97
N ARG A 201 3.57 2.71 16.54
CA ARG A 201 4.35 1.52 16.92
C ARG A 201 4.77 0.69 15.71
N ASP A 202 4.04 0.81 14.60
CA ASP A 202 4.26 0.05 13.37
C ASP A 202 5.72 0.16 12.89
N PRO A 203 6.51 -0.93 12.96
CA PRO A 203 7.91 -0.93 12.54
C PRO A 203 8.09 -0.67 11.04
N TYR A 204 7.11 -1.04 10.20
CA TYR A 204 7.19 -0.78 8.77
C TYR A 204 6.99 0.70 8.45
N PHE A 205 6.00 1.34 9.07
CA PHE A 205 5.83 2.79 9.00
C PHE A 205 7.13 3.52 9.39
N ARG A 206 7.76 3.11 10.49
CA ARG A 206 8.98 3.74 10.99
C ARG A 206 10.17 3.52 10.06
N ALA A 207 10.27 2.35 9.44
CA ALA A 207 11.28 2.05 8.44
C ALA A 207 11.09 2.90 7.18
N VAL A 208 9.86 3.05 6.70
CA VAL A 208 9.52 3.93 5.57
C VAL A 208 9.84 5.38 5.90
N LEU A 209 9.42 5.88 7.07
CA LEU A 209 9.72 7.25 7.50
C LEU A 209 11.24 7.49 7.60
N ALA A 210 11.99 6.52 8.12
CA ALA A 210 13.44 6.60 8.16
C ALA A 210 14.04 6.66 6.74
N ALA A 211 13.59 5.79 5.83
CA ALA A 211 14.02 5.77 4.44
C ALA A 211 13.71 7.09 3.71
N GLU A 212 12.50 7.63 3.83
CA GLU A 212 12.12 8.91 3.22
C GLU A 212 13.00 10.06 3.73
N LYS A 213 13.24 10.16 5.04
CA LYS A 213 14.17 11.16 5.59
C LYS A 213 15.59 10.99 5.07
N GLU A 214 16.01 9.74 4.85
CA GLU A 214 17.34 9.42 4.34
C GLU A 214 17.49 9.78 2.85
N HIS A 215 16.41 9.64 2.06
CA HIS A 215 16.35 10.10 0.67
C HIS A 215 16.23 11.62 0.56
N HIS A 216 15.61 12.26 1.55
CA HIS A 216 15.27 13.68 1.54
C HIS A 216 15.77 14.43 2.79
N PRO A 217 17.11 14.48 3.03
CA PRO A 217 17.67 15.00 4.28
C PRO A 217 17.34 16.49 4.52
N ASN A 218 17.24 17.30 3.47
CA ASN A 218 16.82 18.70 3.54
C ASN A 218 15.34 18.89 3.90
N LEU A 219 14.52 17.84 3.77
CA LEU A 219 13.09 17.86 4.09
C LEU A 219 12.75 17.07 5.35
N ALA A 220 13.73 16.49 6.05
CA ALA A 220 13.51 15.53 7.14
C ALA A 220 12.51 16.01 8.21
N ALA A 221 12.55 17.29 8.60
CA ALA A 221 11.61 17.85 9.57
C ALA A 221 10.17 17.91 9.03
N THR A 222 10.00 18.32 7.77
CA THR A 222 8.70 18.36 7.08
C THR A 222 8.10 16.96 6.94
N ILE A 223 8.95 15.96 6.64
CA ILE A 223 8.54 14.57 6.48
C ILE A 223 8.06 14.00 7.82
N GLU A 224 8.85 14.18 8.88
CA GLU A 224 8.44 13.74 10.23
C GLU A 224 7.08 14.32 10.62
N ASP A 225 6.93 15.63 10.50
CA ASP A 225 5.70 16.31 10.89
C ASP A 225 4.50 15.82 10.08
N THR A 226 4.65 15.75 8.76
CA THR A 226 3.60 15.30 7.83
C THR A 226 3.14 13.88 8.17
N CYS A 227 4.08 12.94 8.33
CA CYS A 227 3.77 11.56 8.64
C CYS A 227 3.08 11.41 10.01
N LEU A 228 3.52 12.20 11.00
CA LEU A 228 2.98 12.15 12.36
C LEU A 228 1.57 12.76 12.49
N THR A 229 1.12 13.57 11.52
CA THR A 229 -0.29 14.02 11.48
C THR A 229 -1.29 12.85 11.40
N CYS A 230 -0.93 11.77 10.71
CA CYS A 230 -1.77 10.57 10.61
C CYS A 230 -1.38 9.49 11.64
N HIS A 231 -0.09 9.35 11.94
CA HIS A 231 0.41 8.24 12.77
C HIS A 231 0.48 8.55 14.28
N ALA A 232 0.51 9.83 14.67
CA ALA A 232 0.45 10.32 16.04
C ALA A 232 -0.40 11.62 16.12
N PRO A 233 -1.66 11.59 15.63
CA PRO A 233 -2.45 12.78 15.32
C PRO A 233 -2.63 13.76 16.49
N GLN A 234 -2.71 13.23 17.71
CA GLN A 234 -2.95 14.03 18.92
C GLN A 234 -1.78 14.95 19.23
N ALA A 235 -0.56 14.38 19.15
CA ALA A 235 0.67 15.11 19.39
C ALA A 235 0.93 16.14 18.28
N ALA A 236 0.74 15.73 17.02
CA ALA A 236 0.84 16.63 15.87
C ALA A 236 -0.13 17.81 15.97
N TYR A 237 -1.40 17.55 16.28
CA TYR A 237 -2.39 18.61 16.44
C TYR A 237 -2.00 19.62 17.53
N GLU A 238 -1.60 19.17 18.73
CA GLU A 238 -1.19 20.08 19.80
C GLU A 238 0.10 20.85 19.47
N ALA A 239 1.05 20.22 18.78
CA ALA A 239 2.26 20.91 18.31
C ALA A 239 1.91 22.04 17.33
N HIS A 240 1.02 21.79 16.38
CA HIS A 240 0.59 22.78 15.38
C HIS A 240 -0.21 23.94 16.02
N GLN A 241 -1.07 23.65 17.01
CA GLN A 241 -1.79 24.70 17.74
C GLN A 241 -0.87 25.64 18.53
N GLN A 242 0.34 25.18 18.85
CA GLN A 242 1.37 25.97 19.51
C GLN A 242 2.34 26.63 18.52
N GLY A 243 2.08 26.53 17.21
CA GLY A 243 2.92 27.06 16.14
C GLY A 243 4.21 26.27 15.90
N GLY A 244 4.31 25.05 16.42
CA GLY A 244 5.46 24.15 16.25
C GLY A 244 5.17 22.99 15.30
N THR A 245 6.06 22.01 15.29
CA THR A 245 5.94 20.74 14.55
C THR A 245 6.13 19.55 15.50
N GLN A 246 5.65 18.38 15.10
CA GLN A 246 5.87 17.13 15.81
C GLN A 246 7.12 16.41 15.30
N THR A 247 7.93 15.90 16.23
CA THR A 247 9.14 15.14 15.89
C THR A 247 9.10 13.74 16.46
N LEU A 248 9.85 12.83 15.83
CA LEU A 248 10.08 11.48 16.35
C LEU A 248 10.80 11.49 17.70
N SER A 249 11.74 12.41 17.85
CA SER A 249 12.59 12.51 19.04
C SER A 249 11.77 12.74 20.32
N GLU A 250 10.73 13.56 20.24
CA GLU A 250 9.82 13.82 21.35
C GLU A 250 9.07 12.53 21.74
N LEU A 251 8.47 11.84 20.77
CA LEU A 251 7.66 10.65 21.01
C LEU A 251 8.47 9.49 21.60
N TYR A 252 9.71 9.29 21.14
CA TYR A 252 10.57 8.22 21.64
C TYR A 252 10.92 8.33 23.12
N THR A 253 10.99 9.54 23.67
CA THR A 253 11.25 9.72 25.10
C THR A 253 10.03 9.40 25.95
N GLY A 254 8.82 9.64 25.42
CA GLY A 254 7.58 9.61 26.19
C GLY A 254 7.59 10.49 27.45
N ALA A 255 8.50 11.46 27.54
CA ALA A 255 8.76 12.20 28.77
C ALA A 255 7.74 13.34 29.01
N THR A 256 7.05 13.79 27.95
CA THR A 256 6.05 14.86 28.02
C THR A 256 4.63 14.30 27.89
N SER A 257 3.63 15.05 28.37
CA SER A 257 2.23 14.68 28.14
C SER A 257 1.89 14.60 26.65
N ARG A 258 2.50 15.46 25.82
CA ARG A 258 2.35 15.41 24.35
C ARG A 258 2.90 14.12 23.76
N ALA A 259 4.09 13.71 24.20
CA ALA A 259 4.68 12.45 23.79
C ALA A 259 3.78 11.27 24.17
N GLN A 260 3.19 11.29 25.37
CA GLN A 260 2.29 10.25 25.85
C GLN A 260 1.00 10.14 25.03
N ILE A 261 0.36 11.27 24.67
CA ILE A 261 -0.80 11.25 23.76
C ILE A 261 -0.42 10.85 22.34
N GLY A 262 0.80 11.13 21.87
CA GLY A 262 1.27 10.70 20.55
C GLY A 262 1.60 9.21 20.47
N LEU A 263 2.19 8.66 21.54
CA LEU A 263 2.42 7.22 21.70
C LEU A 263 1.12 6.41 21.74
N ASP A 264 -0.02 7.07 21.96
CA ASP A 264 -1.34 6.44 21.98
C ASP A 264 -1.92 6.18 20.58
N GLY A 265 -1.21 6.57 19.53
CA GLY A 265 -1.58 6.34 18.13
C GLY A 265 -2.81 7.15 17.71
N VAL A 266 -3.65 6.55 16.86
CA VAL A 266 -4.99 7.10 16.55
C VAL A 266 -5.96 6.65 17.63
N SER A 267 -6.05 7.44 18.71
CA SER A 267 -6.81 7.08 19.91
C SER A 267 -8.27 7.54 19.92
N CYS A 268 -8.98 7.14 20.98
CA CYS A 268 -10.36 7.53 21.26
C CYS A 268 -10.55 9.05 21.23
N SER A 269 -9.63 9.80 21.85
CA SER A 269 -9.73 11.26 21.95
C SER A 269 -9.41 11.97 20.64
N THR A 270 -8.81 11.30 19.65
CA THR A 270 -8.74 11.79 18.28
C THR A 270 -10.10 11.67 17.60
N CYS A 271 -10.55 10.43 17.36
CA CYS A 271 -11.73 10.16 16.56
C CYS A 271 -12.99 10.80 17.15
N HIS A 272 -13.17 10.73 18.46
CA HIS A 272 -14.37 11.29 19.09
C HIS A 272 -14.35 12.82 19.21
N GLN A 273 -13.25 13.52 18.89
CA GLN A 273 -13.21 14.98 18.93
C GLN A 273 -13.28 15.66 17.55
N ILE A 274 -13.13 14.89 16.47
CA ILE A 274 -13.23 15.41 15.10
C ILE A 274 -14.59 16.08 14.91
N ALA A 275 -14.58 17.38 14.59
CA ALA A 275 -15.75 18.18 14.32
C ALA A 275 -16.30 17.90 12.91
N ALA A 276 -17.58 18.19 12.69
CA ALA A 276 -18.21 17.99 11.38
C ALA A 276 -17.74 18.97 10.29
N THR A 277 -17.15 20.10 10.69
CA THR A 277 -16.78 21.20 9.80
C THR A 277 -15.77 20.75 8.75
N GLY A 278 -16.12 20.91 7.47
CA GLY A 278 -15.23 20.64 6.33
C GLY A 278 -15.00 19.16 6.01
N LEU A 279 -15.58 18.22 6.76
CA LEU A 279 -15.41 16.78 6.49
C LEU A 279 -15.89 16.39 5.09
N GLY A 280 -15.16 15.49 4.42
CA GLY A 280 -15.47 15.04 3.06
C GLY A 280 -15.04 16.03 1.97
N THR A 281 -14.18 16.99 2.33
CA THR A 281 -13.63 17.98 1.42
C THR A 281 -12.11 18.11 1.61
N PRO A 282 -11.37 18.66 0.62
CA PRO A 282 -9.93 18.91 0.73
C PRO A 282 -9.49 19.69 1.96
N ALA A 283 -10.39 20.45 2.59
CA ALA A 283 -10.09 21.19 3.81
C ALA A 283 -9.71 20.29 5.00
N THR A 284 -10.09 19.01 5.00
CA THR A 284 -9.85 18.07 6.12
C THR A 284 -9.05 16.84 5.76
N TYR A 285 -8.73 16.63 4.48
CA TYR A 285 -7.86 15.56 4.00
C TYR A 285 -6.42 15.73 4.49
N THR A 286 -5.62 14.67 4.43
CA THR A 286 -4.26 14.64 4.99
C THR A 286 -4.25 15.08 6.46
N ALA A 287 -5.15 14.50 7.25
CA ALA A 287 -5.32 14.73 8.69
C ALA A 287 -5.55 16.20 9.13
N LYS A 288 -6.06 17.05 8.23
CA LYS A 288 -6.43 18.45 8.53
C LYS A 288 -7.79 18.59 9.23
N PHE A 289 -8.21 17.55 9.95
CA PHE A 289 -9.47 17.55 10.68
C PHE A 289 -9.47 18.68 11.72
N GLN A 290 -10.67 19.15 12.06
CA GLN A 290 -10.86 20.21 13.04
C GLN A 290 -11.31 19.60 14.37
N ILE A 291 -10.86 20.15 15.48
CA ILE A 291 -11.31 19.78 16.82
C ILE A 291 -12.01 20.98 17.45
N ALA A 292 -13.10 20.73 18.16
CA ALA A 292 -13.80 21.77 18.89
C ALA A 292 -12.89 22.34 20.01
N PRO A 293 -12.88 23.66 20.24
CA PRO A 293 -12.10 24.26 21.34
C PRO A 293 -12.51 23.76 22.73
N SER A 294 -13.73 23.25 22.87
CA SER A 294 -14.21 22.58 24.08
C SER A 294 -13.97 21.07 24.00
N LYS A 295 -13.63 20.45 25.14
CA LYS A 295 -13.46 18.99 25.26
C LYS A 295 -14.79 18.25 25.05
N VAL A 296 -15.19 18.10 23.80
CA VAL A 296 -16.43 17.44 23.38
C VAL A 296 -16.12 16.08 22.78
N ALA A 297 -16.81 15.04 23.24
CA ALA A 297 -16.73 13.71 22.65
C ALA A 297 -18.01 13.39 21.87
N TYR A 298 -17.91 13.38 20.55
CA TYR A 298 -19.01 13.11 19.64
C TYR A 298 -19.32 11.61 19.54
N ALA A 299 -20.61 11.26 19.51
CA ALA A 299 -21.07 9.91 19.22
C ALA A 299 -22.46 9.93 18.58
N ARG A 300 -22.86 8.86 17.89
CA ARG A 300 -24.13 8.80 17.16
C ARG A 300 -25.40 8.80 18.02
N HIS A 301 -25.30 8.40 19.27
CA HIS A 301 -26.47 8.14 20.11
C HIS A 301 -27.01 9.41 20.76
N ALA A 302 -28.32 9.62 20.66
CA ALA A 302 -29.02 10.75 21.27
C ALA A 302 -29.04 10.66 22.81
N ASN A 303 -29.18 11.82 23.46
CA ASN A 303 -29.33 11.95 24.92
C ASN A 303 -28.24 11.19 25.71
N PRO A 304 -26.95 11.56 25.54
CA PRO A 304 -25.88 10.96 26.32
C PRO A 304 -26.01 11.33 27.80
N PHE A 305 -25.67 10.39 28.69
CA PHE A 305 -25.64 10.65 30.12
C PHE A 305 -24.27 11.22 30.52
N ALA A 306 -24.19 12.54 30.66
CA ALA A 306 -22.91 13.26 30.64
C ALA A 306 -22.04 13.08 31.91
N ASN A 307 -22.64 13.18 33.10
CA ASN A 307 -21.90 13.37 34.35
C ASN A 307 -20.74 12.38 34.60
N PRO A 308 -20.89 11.05 34.40
CA PRO A 308 -19.79 10.12 34.63
C PRO A 308 -18.60 10.38 33.71
N MET A 309 -18.85 10.69 32.44
CA MET A 309 -17.80 10.98 31.48
C MET A 309 -17.12 12.31 31.79
N VAL A 310 -17.91 13.36 32.05
CA VAL A 310 -17.36 14.68 32.43
C VAL A 310 -16.49 14.57 33.68
N ASN A 311 -16.95 13.84 34.71
CA ASN A 311 -16.22 13.72 35.97
C ASN A 311 -14.95 12.84 35.87
N ASN A 312 -14.95 11.82 35.00
CA ASN A 312 -13.81 10.90 34.87
C ASN A 312 -12.76 11.39 33.86
N SER A 313 -13.21 11.93 32.72
CA SER A 313 -12.34 12.29 31.60
C SER A 313 -12.24 13.78 31.30
N GLY A 314 -13.20 14.58 31.76
CA GLY A 314 -13.34 15.98 31.39
C GLY A 314 -14.01 16.21 30.04
N TYR A 315 -14.40 15.15 29.33
CA TYR A 315 -15.11 15.27 28.05
C TYR A 315 -16.62 15.35 28.24
N THR A 316 -17.25 16.27 27.52
CA THR A 316 -18.72 16.34 27.41
C THR A 316 -19.18 15.45 26.25
N PRO A 317 -19.91 14.35 26.50
CA PRO A 317 -20.44 13.54 25.42
C PRO A 317 -21.56 14.29 24.70
N THR A 318 -21.50 14.32 23.37
CA THR A 318 -22.43 15.07 22.52
C THR A 318 -22.89 14.20 21.36
N GLN A 319 -24.18 14.24 21.05
CA GLN A 319 -24.70 13.53 19.88
C GLN A 319 -24.19 14.18 18.59
N ALA A 320 -23.67 13.39 17.65
CA ALA A 320 -23.27 13.85 16.33
C ALA A 320 -23.37 12.74 15.28
N SER A 321 -24.04 13.02 14.17
CA SER A 321 -24.25 12.06 13.08
C SER A 321 -23.01 11.79 12.24
N HIS A 322 -22.09 12.76 12.13
CA HIS A 322 -20.89 12.62 11.30
C HIS A 322 -19.94 11.52 11.76
N THR A 323 -20.03 11.11 13.04
CA THR A 323 -19.25 9.98 13.58
C THR A 323 -19.60 8.63 12.95
N SER A 324 -20.73 8.55 12.25
CA SER A 324 -21.18 7.36 11.51
C SER A 324 -21.12 7.55 9.99
N GLN A 325 -20.44 8.57 9.49
CA GLN A 325 -20.33 8.87 8.06
C GLN A 325 -18.90 8.65 7.55
N SER A 326 -18.74 8.15 6.32
CA SER A 326 -17.44 7.89 5.68
C SER A 326 -16.52 9.11 5.68
N LYS A 327 -17.09 10.32 5.57
CA LYS A 327 -16.36 11.59 5.58
C LYS A 327 -15.48 11.83 6.83
N MET A 328 -15.77 11.16 7.95
CA MET A 328 -14.90 11.18 9.12
C MET A 328 -13.59 10.41 8.85
N CYS A 329 -13.70 9.21 8.30
CA CYS A 329 -12.56 8.37 7.91
C CYS A 329 -11.75 9.04 6.79
N ALA A 330 -12.42 9.75 5.89
CA ALA A 330 -11.81 10.49 4.78
C ALA A 330 -10.73 11.50 5.22
N SER A 331 -10.79 12.00 6.46
CA SER A 331 -9.77 12.93 6.97
C SER A 331 -8.35 12.35 6.94
N CYS A 332 -8.20 11.06 7.26
CA CYS A 332 -6.90 10.36 7.23
C CYS A 332 -6.78 9.43 6.02
N HIS A 333 -7.90 8.89 5.54
CA HIS A 333 -7.97 7.96 4.41
C HIS A 333 -8.23 8.66 3.06
N THR A 334 -7.76 9.90 2.96
CA THR A 334 -7.58 10.65 1.72
C THR A 334 -6.28 11.42 1.87
N LEU A 335 -5.18 10.78 1.50
CA LEU A 335 -3.83 11.28 1.71
C LEU A 335 -3.27 11.80 0.39
N HIS A 336 -3.00 13.11 0.38
CA HIS A 336 -2.20 13.75 -0.63
C HIS A 336 -0.85 14.11 -0.04
N THR A 337 0.22 13.59 -0.63
CA THR A 337 1.61 13.94 -0.29
C THR A 337 2.12 15.02 -1.24
N PRO A 338 3.02 15.91 -0.77
CA PRO A 338 3.72 16.80 -1.67
C PRO A 338 4.70 16.01 -2.54
N VAL A 339 4.86 16.42 -3.79
CA VAL A 339 5.81 15.80 -4.71
C VAL A 339 7.17 16.47 -4.59
N VAL A 340 8.22 15.66 -4.47
CA VAL A 340 9.62 16.07 -4.49
C VAL A 340 10.21 15.69 -5.86
N ASP A 341 10.96 16.59 -6.48
CA ASP A 341 11.64 16.32 -7.75
C ASP A 341 12.95 15.53 -7.54
N LEU A 342 13.53 15.01 -8.62
CA LEU A 342 14.78 14.23 -8.56
C LEU A 342 15.99 15.03 -8.05
N ALA A 343 15.90 16.37 -8.00
CA ALA A 343 16.91 17.24 -7.41
C ALA A 343 16.64 17.52 -5.92
N ASN A 344 15.69 16.81 -5.31
CA ASN A 344 15.31 16.91 -3.91
C ASN A 344 14.66 18.24 -3.50
N ASN A 345 13.99 18.90 -4.45
CA ASN A 345 13.23 20.11 -4.21
C ASN A 345 11.74 19.81 -4.13
N LEU A 346 11.07 20.48 -3.19
CA LEU A 346 9.62 20.44 -3.09
C LEU A 346 9.00 21.13 -4.32
N THR A 347 8.09 20.43 -5.00
CA THR A 347 7.34 21.01 -6.11
C THR A 347 6.02 21.63 -5.60
N THR A 348 5.26 22.25 -6.50
CA THR A 348 3.89 22.71 -6.22
C THR A 348 2.83 21.61 -6.39
N ALA A 349 3.21 20.43 -6.88
CA ALA A 349 2.30 19.33 -7.13
C ALA A 349 2.07 18.48 -5.88
N THR A 350 0.93 17.79 -5.86
CA THR A 350 0.60 16.78 -4.85
C THR A 350 0.19 15.49 -5.53
N PHE A 351 0.46 14.37 -4.87
CA PHE A 351 0.13 13.04 -5.35
C PHE A 351 -0.89 12.38 -4.41
N PRO A 352 -2.00 11.80 -4.93
CA PRO A 352 -2.98 11.06 -4.13
C PRO A 352 -2.42 9.68 -3.74
N GLU A 353 -1.50 9.65 -2.77
CA GLU A 353 -0.86 8.44 -2.25
C GLU A 353 -1.89 7.41 -1.77
N GLN A 354 -2.95 7.88 -1.09
CA GLN A 354 -4.03 7.02 -0.65
C GLN A 354 -5.38 7.66 -0.94
N ALA A 355 -6.18 6.99 -1.75
CA ALA A 355 -7.46 7.49 -2.23
C ALA A 355 -8.70 6.60 -1.92
N PRO A 356 -8.75 5.76 -0.86
CA PRO A 356 -9.88 4.85 -0.65
C PRO A 356 -11.24 5.57 -0.52
N TYR A 357 -11.29 6.79 0.00
CA TYR A 357 -12.54 7.55 0.06
C TYR A 357 -13.02 8.00 -1.32
N TYR A 358 -12.13 8.48 -2.19
CA TYR A 358 -12.48 8.80 -3.58
C TYR A 358 -12.93 7.55 -4.35
N GLU A 359 -12.22 6.44 -4.16
CA GLU A 359 -12.59 5.14 -4.73
C GLU A 359 -13.98 4.71 -4.23
N TRP A 360 -14.27 4.87 -2.93
CA TRP A 360 -15.59 4.59 -2.34
C TRP A 360 -16.72 5.46 -2.88
N ARG A 361 -16.48 6.76 -3.07
CA ARG A 361 -17.49 7.65 -3.68
C ARG A 361 -17.85 7.22 -5.10
N ASN A 362 -16.89 6.65 -5.83
CA ASN A 362 -17.08 6.08 -7.16
C ASN A 362 -17.49 4.58 -7.13
N SER A 363 -18.43 4.23 -6.25
CA SER A 363 -18.94 2.87 -6.12
C SER A 363 -20.43 2.83 -5.76
N ILE A 364 -21.07 1.66 -5.94
CA ILE A 364 -22.44 1.43 -5.47
C ILE A 364 -22.60 1.49 -3.95
N TYR A 365 -21.49 1.44 -3.20
CA TYR A 365 -21.50 1.48 -1.73
C TYR A 365 -21.57 2.91 -1.20
N SER A 366 -21.33 3.91 -2.06
CA SER A 366 -21.39 5.32 -1.67
C SER A 366 -22.76 5.68 -1.11
N THR A 367 -22.78 6.25 0.11
CA THR A 367 -23.96 6.87 0.71
C THR A 367 -24.08 8.34 0.31
N GLU A 368 -23.05 8.89 -0.35
CA GLU A 368 -22.96 10.30 -0.78
C GLU A 368 -23.47 10.52 -2.20
N VAL A 369 -24.58 9.87 -2.53
CA VAL A 369 -25.29 10.02 -3.80
C VAL A 369 -26.75 10.42 -3.55
N ALA A 370 -27.41 11.02 -4.54
CA ALA A 370 -28.78 11.52 -4.39
C ALA A 370 -29.80 10.42 -4.02
N SER A 371 -29.55 9.17 -4.42
CA SER A 371 -30.41 8.02 -4.11
C SER A 371 -29.54 6.79 -3.87
N PRO A 372 -29.07 6.56 -2.64
CA PRO A 372 -28.23 5.43 -2.31
C PRO A 372 -28.95 4.10 -2.57
N GLY A 373 -28.24 3.16 -3.20
CA GLY A 373 -28.76 1.82 -3.49
C GLY A 373 -28.86 0.93 -2.25
N ALA A 374 -29.41 -0.28 -2.41
CA ALA A 374 -29.56 -1.24 -1.31
C ALA A 374 -28.21 -1.69 -0.69
N SER A 375 -27.13 -1.64 -1.46
CA SER A 375 -25.76 -1.96 -1.00
C SER A 375 -25.04 -0.76 -0.36
N ALA A 376 -25.64 0.44 -0.37
CA ALA A 376 -24.97 1.64 0.11
C ALA A 376 -24.69 1.54 1.63
N GLN A 377 -23.44 1.81 2.00
CA GLN A 377 -23.00 1.74 3.39
C GLN A 377 -21.75 2.60 3.58
N ASP A 378 -21.69 3.34 4.70
CA ASP A 378 -20.51 4.08 5.10
C ASP A 378 -19.34 3.16 5.49
N CYS A 379 -18.10 3.66 5.50
CA CYS A 379 -16.91 2.90 5.88
C CYS A 379 -17.11 2.11 7.20
N GLN A 380 -17.77 2.73 8.18
CA GLN A 380 -18.06 2.14 9.48
C GLN A 380 -18.93 0.88 9.39
N GLY A 381 -19.79 0.75 8.38
CA GLY A 381 -20.65 -0.42 8.20
C GLY A 381 -19.85 -1.71 7.98
N CYS A 382 -18.82 -1.65 7.12
CA CYS A 382 -17.91 -2.76 6.87
C CYS A 382 -16.84 -2.90 7.97
N HIS A 383 -16.16 -1.79 8.28
CA HIS A 383 -14.94 -1.84 9.08
C HIS A 383 -15.20 -1.81 10.59
N MET A 384 -16.38 -1.32 11.01
CA MET A 384 -16.82 -1.27 12.41
C MET A 384 -18.22 -1.89 12.59
N PRO A 385 -18.38 -3.18 12.21
CA PRO A 385 -19.68 -3.79 12.03
C PRO A 385 -20.51 -3.73 13.31
N SER A 386 -21.79 -3.42 13.16
CA SER A 386 -22.78 -3.37 14.25
C SER A 386 -23.42 -4.72 14.54
N LEU A 387 -22.94 -5.78 13.89
CA LEU A 387 -23.34 -7.17 14.09
C LEU A 387 -22.32 -7.91 14.97
N SER A 388 -22.84 -8.86 15.74
CA SER A 388 -22.04 -9.86 16.47
C SER A 388 -21.31 -10.78 15.48
N GLN A 389 -20.45 -11.67 15.97
CA GLN A 389 -19.79 -12.65 15.07
C GLN A 389 -20.81 -13.63 14.47
N ASP A 390 -22.00 -13.75 15.06
CA ASP A 390 -23.06 -14.65 14.60
C ASP A 390 -24.09 -13.92 13.72
N GLY A 391 -23.77 -12.69 13.27
CA GLY A 391 -24.65 -11.88 12.43
C GLY A 391 -25.84 -11.22 13.17
N VAL A 392 -25.86 -11.25 14.50
CA VAL A 392 -26.95 -10.68 15.30
C VAL A 392 -26.68 -9.19 15.57
N ALA A 393 -27.67 -8.33 15.35
CA ALA A 393 -27.56 -6.90 15.65
C ALA A 393 -27.20 -6.68 17.12
N ILE A 394 -26.11 -5.93 17.36
CA ILE A 394 -25.62 -5.69 18.72
C ILE A 394 -26.57 -4.75 19.43
N ASN A 395 -27.15 -5.23 20.54
CA ASN A 395 -27.97 -4.45 21.46
C ASN A 395 -27.34 -4.45 22.85
N THR A 396 -26.68 -3.35 23.22
CA THR A 396 -25.93 -3.32 24.48
C THR A 396 -26.07 -1.99 25.22
N ARG A 397 -25.91 -2.03 26.54
CA ARG A 397 -25.79 -0.84 27.39
C ARG A 397 -24.38 -0.24 27.22
N ILE A 398 -24.28 1.07 27.43
CA ILE A 398 -23.00 1.80 27.50
C ILE A 398 -22.67 1.99 28.97
N ALA A 399 -21.47 1.59 29.38
CA ALA A 399 -21.03 1.70 30.76
C ALA A 399 -21.14 3.13 31.30
N ARG A 400 -21.55 3.25 32.56
CA ARG A 400 -21.69 4.53 33.29
C ARG A 400 -20.91 4.58 34.59
N ARG A 401 -20.26 3.47 34.96
CA ARG A 401 -19.34 3.40 36.10
C ARG A 401 -18.09 2.60 35.70
N PRO A 402 -17.00 2.69 36.47
CA PRO A 402 -15.78 1.95 36.19
C PRO A 402 -15.98 0.43 36.08
N ALA A 403 -15.00 -0.24 35.49
CA ALA A 403 -14.96 -1.68 35.21
C ALA A 403 -15.96 -2.19 34.16
N GLY A 404 -16.45 -1.30 33.28
CA GLY A 404 -17.38 -1.68 32.21
C GLY A 404 -18.81 -1.91 32.71
N ASP A 405 -19.14 -1.38 33.88
CA ASP A 405 -20.43 -1.59 34.50
C ASP A 405 -21.42 -0.45 34.27
N ASP A 406 -22.66 -0.76 34.61
CA ASP A 406 -23.77 0.17 34.58
C ASP A 406 -24.54 0.20 35.90
N PHE A 407 -25.42 1.18 36.07
CA PHE A 407 -26.37 1.28 37.18
C PHE A 407 -27.76 1.62 36.63
N PRO A 408 -28.88 1.03 37.11
CA PRO A 408 -30.21 1.30 36.56
C PRO A 408 -30.75 2.71 36.90
N PRO A 409 -31.70 3.24 36.11
CA PRO A 409 -32.26 2.69 34.87
C PRO A 409 -31.50 3.15 33.60
N ILE A 410 -31.28 2.22 32.66
CA ILE A 410 -30.72 2.47 31.31
C ILE A 410 -31.11 1.36 30.37
N SER A 411 -31.52 1.78 29.18
CA SER A 411 -31.86 0.90 28.08
C SER A 411 -30.63 0.61 27.23
N PRO A 412 -30.50 -0.63 26.73
CA PRO A 412 -29.58 -0.95 25.64
C PRO A 412 -29.76 0.00 24.43
N ARG A 413 -28.69 0.22 23.69
CA ARG A 413 -28.65 1.12 22.52
C ARG A 413 -28.27 0.34 21.26
N GLN A 414 -28.88 0.73 20.15
CA GLN A 414 -28.56 0.25 18.81
C GLN A 414 -28.55 1.39 17.79
N PRO A 415 -27.82 1.23 16.68
CA PRO A 415 -26.77 0.21 16.49
C PRO A 415 -25.52 0.56 17.30
N PHE A 416 -24.78 -0.46 17.77
CA PHE A 416 -23.50 -0.29 18.47
C PHE A 416 -22.36 -0.84 17.61
N SER A 417 -21.39 0.00 17.29
CA SER A 417 -20.27 -0.35 16.39
C SER A 417 -19.10 -0.98 17.12
N ARG A 418 -18.56 -2.07 16.57
CA ARG A 418 -17.36 -2.71 17.09
C ARG A 418 -16.12 -1.94 16.65
N HIS A 419 -15.28 -1.56 17.59
CA HIS A 419 -14.03 -0.84 17.32
C HIS A 419 -12.91 -1.77 16.85
N SER A 420 -13.25 -2.74 15.99
CA SER A 420 -12.29 -3.71 15.44
C SER A 420 -11.59 -3.23 14.17
N MET A 421 -12.11 -2.19 13.51
CA MET A 421 -11.48 -1.49 12.37
C MET A 421 -10.81 -2.44 11.36
N LEU A 422 -11.61 -3.34 10.78
CA LEU A 422 -11.11 -4.47 10.00
C LEU A 422 -10.34 -4.03 8.75
N GLY A 423 -9.31 -4.78 8.37
CA GLY A 423 -8.46 -4.56 7.19
C GLY A 423 -7.57 -5.76 6.89
N ALA A 424 -6.77 -5.71 5.82
CA ALA A 424 -6.05 -6.89 5.33
C ALA A 424 -4.62 -7.07 5.91
N ASN A 425 -4.09 -6.10 6.65
CA ASN A 425 -2.69 -6.06 7.13
C ASN A 425 -2.42 -7.01 8.33
N THR A 426 -2.68 -8.31 8.15
CA THR A 426 -2.52 -9.30 9.23
C THR A 426 -1.07 -9.69 9.48
N ILE A 427 -0.17 -9.43 8.53
CA ILE A 427 1.28 -9.60 8.72
C ILE A 427 1.76 -8.60 9.77
N MET A 428 1.42 -7.31 9.65
CA MET A 428 1.88 -6.32 10.63
C MET A 428 1.27 -6.55 12.02
N LEU A 429 -0.01 -6.94 12.09
CA LEU A 429 -0.61 -7.34 13.36
C LEU A 429 0.14 -8.52 14.02
N SER A 430 0.67 -9.46 13.22
CA SER A 430 1.48 -10.57 13.73
C SER A 430 2.83 -10.09 14.25
N ILE A 431 3.51 -9.18 13.54
CA ILE A 431 4.77 -8.56 13.98
C ILE A 431 4.55 -7.79 15.28
N LEU A 432 3.50 -6.95 15.35
CA LEU A 432 3.14 -6.20 16.56
C LEU A 432 2.86 -7.11 17.74
N ARG A 433 2.18 -8.24 17.53
CA ARG A 433 1.93 -9.26 18.56
C ARG A 433 3.22 -9.89 19.05
N ASP A 434 4.09 -10.32 18.14
CA ASP A 434 5.30 -11.09 18.46
C ASP A 434 6.37 -10.21 19.12
N HIS A 435 6.33 -8.89 18.88
CA HIS A 435 7.20 -7.88 19.48
C HIS A 435 6.48 -6.93 20.45
N ALA A 436 5.33 -7.34 20.99
CA ALA A 436 4.49 -6.47 21.83
C ALA A 436 5.22 -5.93 23.06
N GLY A 437 6.15 -6.71 23.62
CA GLY A 437 6.98 -6.31 24.76
C GLY A 437 7.95 -5.17 24.42
N ASP A 438 8.66 -5.25 23.29
CA ASP A 438 9.62 -4.23 22.85
C ASP A 438 8.89 -2.94 22.44
N LEU A 439 7.72 -3.08 21.82
CA LEU A 439 6.92 -1.97 21.31
C LEU A 439 5.97 -1.36 22.36
N ASN A 440 5.90 -1.96 23.56
CA ASN A 440 4.94 -1.61 24.61
C ASN A 440 3.52 -1.43 24.04
N SER A 441 3.06 -2.43 23.28
CA SER A 441 1.69 -2.43 22.74
C SER A 441 0.67 -2.58 23.87
N PRO A 442 -0.46 -1.84 23.84
CA PRO A 442 -1.49 -1.95 24.88
C PRO A 442 -2.36 -3.21 24.77
N ALA A 443 -2.16 -4.04 23.74
CA ALA A 443 -2.93 -5.26 23.48
C ALA A 443 -2.24 -6.53 24.00
N SER A 444 -3.05 -7.46 24.48
CA SER A 444 -2.62 -8.83 24.78
C SER A 444 -2.46 -9.68 23.52
N THR A 445 -1.69 -10.77 23.62
CA THR A 445 -1.57 -11.77 22.56
C THR A 445 -2.93 -12.34 22.13
N ALA A 446 -3.86 -12.51 23.08
CA ALA A 446 -5.20 -13.02 22.79
C ALA A 446 -6.04 -12.02 21.97
N GLU A 447 -5.98 -10.73 22.30
CA GLU A 447 -6.64 -9.66 21.52
C GLU A 447 -6.07 -9.58 20.10
N PHE A 448 -4.74 -9.66 19.95
CA PHE A 448 -4.12 -9.71 18.62
C PHE A 448 -4.54 -10.94 17.81
N ASN A 449 -4.50 -12.14 18.39
CA ASN A 449 -4.90 -13.36 17.70
C ASN A 449 -6.35 -13.28 17.25
N HIS A 450 -7.25 -12.82 18.12
CA HIS A 450 -8.66 -12.62 17.80
C HIS A 450 -8.86 -11.66 16.61
N LEU A 451 -8.14 -10.54 16.62
CA LEU A 451 -8.22 -9.56 15.54
C LEU A 451 -7.60 -10.08 14.23
N ILE A 452 -6.48 -10.79 14.29
CA ILE A 452 -5.83 -11.40 13.12
C ILE A 452 -6.78 -12.41 12.46
N ASP A 453 -7.39 -13.29 13.25
CA ASP A 453 -8.33 -14.30 12.72
C ASP A 453 -9.53 -13.62 12.06
N ARG A 454 -10.10 -12.60 12.72
CA ARG A 454 -11.22 -11.85 12.17
C ARG A 454 -10.88 -11.12 10.87
N ASN A 455 -9.69 -10.55 10.76
CA ASN A 455 -9.23 -9.89 9.54
C ASN A 455 -8.97 -10.89 8.41
N ARG A 456 -8.45 -12.09 8.71
CA ARG A 456 -8.31 -13.17 7.73
C ARG A 456 -9.66 -13.67 7.24
N ASP A 457 -10.64 -13.80 8.13
CA ASP A 457 -12.00 -14.19 7.75
C ASP A 457 -12.68 -13.11 6.91
N PHE A 458 -12.49 -11.83 7.24
CA PHE A 458 -12.97 -10.71 6.44
C PHE A 458 -12.33 -10.69 5.03
N LEU A 459 -11.03 -10.92 4.95
CA LEU A 459 -10.31 -11.01 3.67
C LEU A 459 -10.82 -12.16 2.80
N ARG A 460 -11.10 -13.33 3.41
CA ARG A 460 -11.55 -14.53 2.69
C ARG A 460 -13.00 -14.49 2.26
N ASN A 461 -13.88 -13.94 3.11
CA ASN A 461 -15.32 -14.14 2.96
C ASN A 461 -16.08 -12.85 2.61
N SER A 462 -15.41 -11.71 2.52
CA SER A 462 -16.10 -10.41 2.32
C SER A 462 -15.37 -9.45 1.37
N THR A 463 -14.28 -9.88 0.72
CA THR A 463 -13.44 -9.00 -0.10
C THR A 463 -13.64 -9.22 -1.60
N GLY A 464 -13.64 -10.46 -2.06
CA GLY A 464 -13.76 -10.78 -3.48
C GLY A 464 -13.93 -12.26 -3.72
N ASP A 465 -14.43 -12.60 -4.91
CA ASP A 465 -14.58 -13.98 -5.39
C ASP A 465 -13.66 -14.22 -6.59
N VAL A 466 -13.29 -15.48 -6.81
CA VAL A 466 -12.59 -15.92 -8.00
C VAL A 466 -13.31 -17.13 -8.61
N THR A 467 -13.63 -17.06 -9.90
CA THR A 467 -14.36 -18.12 -10.61
C THR A 467 -13.63 -18.53 -11.88
N VAL A 468 -13.64 -19.83 -12.19
CA VAL A 468 -13.09 -20.39 -13.43
C VAL A 468 -14.24 -20.69 -14.38
N GLN A 469 -14.12 -20.26 -15.63
CA GLN A 469 -15.16 -20.37 -16.65
C GLN A 469 -14.57 -20.84 -17.99
N ASN A 470 -15.44 -21.24 -18.92
CA ASN A 470 -15.08 -21.50 -20.33
C ASN A 470 -13.91 -22.48 -20.55
N LEU A 471 -13.79 -23.51 -19.70
CA LEU A 471 -12.73 -24.51 -19.78
C LEU A 471 -12.85 -25.35 -21.07
N ALA A 472 -11.81 -25.33 -21.91
CA ALA A 472 -11.75 -26.10 -23.15
C ALA A 472 -10.33 -26.61 -23.43
N LEU A 473 -10.18 -27.87 -23.82
CA LEU A 473 -8.91 -28.46 -24.25
C LEU A 473 -8.94 -28.68 -25.77
N ASN A 474 -8.12 -27.93 -26.50
CA ASN A 474 -8.02 -28.01 -27.97
C ASN A 474 -6.57 -28.18 -28.39
N SER A 475 -6.26 -29.25 -29.11
CA SER A 475 -4.92 -29.49 -29.70
C SER A 475 -3.75 -29.32 -28.72
N GLY A 476 -3.92 -29.77 -27.48
CA GLY A 476 -2.91 -29.67 -26.42
C GLY A 476 -2.79 -28.30 -25.75
N THR A 477 -3.73 -27.39 -25.98
CA THR A 477 -3.88 -26.14 -25.24
C THR A 477 -5.17 -26.17 -24.42
N LEU A 478 -5.04 -26.03 -23.10
CA LEU A 478 -6.17 -25.84 -22.20
C LEU A 478 -6.42 -24.34 -22.03
N SER A 479 -7.56 -23.87 -22.55
CA SER A 479 -8.02 -22.49 -22.40
C SER A 479 -9.11 -22.40 -21.34
N PHE A 480 -9.09 -21.33 -20.53
CA PHE A 480 -10.11 -21.03 -19.54
C PHE A 480 -10.04 -19.57 -19.11
N ASP A 481 -11.13 -19.08 -18.57
CA ASP A 481 -11.23 -17.71 -18.07
C ASP A 481 -11.22 -17.72 -16.56
N VAL A 482 -10.53 -16.75 -15.96
CA VAL A 482 -10.52 -16.52 -14.52
C VAL A 482 -11.13 -15.15 -14.25
N LYS A 483 -12.34 -15.13 -13.69
CA LYS A 483 -13.02 -13.89 -13.29
C LYS A 483 -12.74 -13.60 -11.82
N VAL A 484 -12.25 -12.40 -11.53
CA VAL A 484 -12.09 -11.83 -10.18
C VAL A 484 -13.19 -10.81 -9.95
N GLU A 485 -13.92 -10.92 -8.85
CA GLU A 485 -14.96 -9.97 -8.45
C GLU A 485 -14.55 -9.22 -7.18
N ASN A 486 -14.75 -7.90 -7.17
CA ASN A 486 -14.47 -7.04 -6.02
C ASN A 486 -15.77 -6.70 -5.30
N HIS A 487 -15.86 -7.09 -4.03
CA HIS A 487 -16.99 -6.80 -3.12
C HIS A 487 -16.69 -5.65 -2.15
N THR A 488 -15.54 -5.00 -2.29
CA THR A 488 -15.19 -3.82 -1.52
C THR A 488 -15.73 -2.56 -2.18
N GLY A 489 -15.96 -1.52 -1.36
CA GLY A 489 -16.40 -0.22 -1.86
C GLY A 489 -15.31 0.56 -2.59
N HIS A 490 -14.06 0.15 -2.50
CA HIS A 490 -12.89 0.84 -3.05
C HIS A 490 -12.15 -0.09 -4.02
N LYS A 491 -11.01 0.32 -4.58
CA LYS A 491 -10.20 -0.61 -5.38
C LYS A 491 -9.71 -1.76 -4.49
N PHE A 492 -9.45 -2.93 -5.07
CA PHE A 492 -8.84 -4.04 -4.37
C PHE A 492 -7.48 -4.40 -4.98
N PRO A 493 -6.37 -4.32 -4.21
CA PRO A 493 -6.25 -3.79 -2.84
C PRO A 493 -6.09 -2.26 -2.75
N THR A 494 -6.87 -1.54 -1.92
CA THR A 494 -6.78 -0.07 -1.79
C THR A 494 -5.59 0.43 -0.94
N SER A 495 -5.42 1.76 -0.90
CA SER A 495 -4.49 2.52 -0.04
C SER A 495 -3.03 2.27 -0.40
N TYR A 496 -2.16 2.05 0.61
CA TYR A 496 -0.71 2.12 0.52
C TYR A 496 -0.08 1.26 -0.58
N LEU A 497 0.88 1.83 -1.31
CA LEU A 497 1.43 1.30 -2.57
C LEU A 497 2.37 0.08 -2.42
N SER A 498 2.40 -0.55 -1.25
CA SER A 498 3.09 -1.83 -1.03
C SER A 498 2.16 -3.05 -1.13
N ARG A 499 0.86 -2.83 -1.35
CA ARG A 499 -0.14 -3.90 -1.36
C ARG A 499 -0.28 -4.44 -2.78
N ARG A 500 -0.27 -5.77 -2.92
CA ARG A 500 -0.66 -6.43 -4.17
C ARG A 500 -1.58 -7.61 -3.93
N ALA A 501 -2.41 -7.89 -4.91
CA ALA A 501 -3.10 -9.17 -5.04
C ALA A 501 -2.72 -9.80 -6.39
N TRP A 502 -2.75 -11.13 -6.50
CA TRP A 502 -2.45 -11.79 -7.76
C TRP A 502 -3.18 -13.12 -7.92
N LEU A 503 -3.30 -13.56 -9.16
CA LEU A 503 -3.83 -14.87 -9.50
C LEU A 503 -2.73 -15.92 -9.45
N ARG A 504 -2.93 -16.94 -8.62
CA ARG A 504 -2.17 -18.19 -8.67
C ARG A 504 -3.01 -19.25 -9.37
N VAL A 505 -2.52 -19.78 -10.47
CA VAL A 505 -3.21 -20.73 -11.33
C VAL A 505 -2.38 -21.99 -11.47
N LEU A 506 -2.95 -23.14 -11.14
CA LEU A 506 -2.33 -24.46 -11.30
C LEU A 506 -3.21 -25.33 -12.19
N VAL A 507 -2.63 -25.91 -13.24
CA VAL A 507 -3.25 -27.00 -14.00
C VAL A 507 -2.66 -28.32 -13.52
N LYS A 508 -3.53 -29.23 -13.07
CA LYS A 508 -3.16 -30.53 -12.53
C LYS A 508 -3.65 -31.67 -13.42
N ASP A 509 -2.82 -32.68 -13.62
CA ASP A 509 -3.20 -33.92 -14.31
C ASP A 509 -4.14 -34.80 -13.45
N ALA A 510 -4.58 -35.93 -14.00
CA ALA A 510 -5.42 -36.91 -13.29
C ALA A 510 -4.75 -37.53 -12.04
N GLY A 511 -3.43 -37.51 -11.96
CA GLY A 511 -2.66 -37.93 -10.78
C GLY A 511 -2.54 -36.86 -9.70
N GLY A 512 -2.95 -35.63 -10.00
CA GLY A 512 -2.84 -34.47 -9.12
C GLY A 512 -1.51 -33.71 -9.25
N ASN A 513 -0.64 -34.06 -10.21
CA ASN A 513 0.62 -33.36 -10.44
C ASN A 513 0.38 -32.05 -11.19
N THR A 514 1.03 -30.97 -10.76
CA THR A 514 0.99 -29.70 -11.49
C THR A 514 1.79 -29.80 -12.79
N VAL A 515 1.12 -29.69 -13.93
CA VAL A 515 1.70 -29.75 -15.28
C VAL A 515 1.89 -28.38 -15.93
N TRP A 516 1.20 -27.36 -15.42
CA TRP A 516 1.37 -25.96 -15.82
C TRP A 516 1.01 -25.06 -14.63
N ARG A 517 1.73 -23.94 -14.44
CA ARG A 517 1.44 -22.99 -13.36
C ARG A 517 1.75 -21.53 -13.75
N SER A 518 1.06 -20.60 -13.11
CA SER A 518 1.39 -19.17 -13.11
C SER A 518 1.09 -18.59 -11.72
N GLY A 519 1.89 -17.62 -11.27
CA GLY A 519 1.69 -16.94 -9.98
C GLY A 519 2.03 -17.78 -8.75
N ASP A 520 2.85 -18.83 -8.90
CA ASP A 520 3.42 -19.55 -7.75
C ASP A 520 4.42 -18.64 -7.01
N TYR A 521 4.73 -18.95 -5.74
CA TYR A 521 5.57 -18.10 -4.91
C TYR A 521 6.47 -18.90 -3.94
N ASP A 522 7.55 -18.28 -3.48
CA ASP A 522 8.48 -18.86 -2.50
C ASP A 522 8.12 -18.48 -1.04
N ASN A 523 8.91 -18.96 -0.08
CA ASN A 523 8.69 -18.67 1.35
C ASN A 523 8.93 -17.19 1.72
N ALA A 524 9.59 -16.41 0.87
CA ALA A 524 9.77 -14.97 1.04
C ALA A 524 8.61 -14.17 0.42
N GLY A 525 7.66 -14.84 -0.25
CA GLY A 525 6.54 -14.20 -0.92
C GLY A 525 6.88 -13.65 -2.30
N ARG A 526 8.02 -14.05 -2.89
CA ARG A 526 8.39 -13.66 -4.25
C ARG A 526 7.70 -14.57 -5.26
N LEU A 527 7.19 -14.00 -6.35
CA LEU A 527 6.67 -14.76 -7.48
C LEU A 527 7.78 -15.59 -8.13
N VAL A 528 7.48 -16.85 -8.46
CA VAL A 528 8.46 -17.78 -9.04
C VAL A 528 7.96 -18.43 -10.33
N ASP A 529 8.92 -18.85 -11.16
CA ASP A 529 8.68 -19.64 -12.36
C ASP A 529 8.31 -21.11 -12.06
N GLY A 530 8.07 -21.89 -13.13
CA GLY A 530 7.79 -23.33 -13.04
C GLY A 530 8.90 -24.17 -12.37
N ASN A 531 10.13 -23.63 -12.26
CA ASN A 531 11.28 -24.25 -11.59
C ASN A 531 11.50 -23.70 -10.17
N GLY A 532 10.60 -22.86 -9.67
CA GLY A 532 10.70 -22.24 -8.36
C GLY A 532 11.77 -21.14 -8.25
N GLN A 533 12.22 -20.57 -9.37
CA GLN A 533 13.12 -19.41 -9.37
C GLN A 533 12.35 -18.10 -9.35
N PRO A 534 12.77 -17.08 -8.57
CA PRO A 534 12.14 -15.77 -8.61
C PRO A 534 12.04 -15.21 -10.03
N LEU A 535 10.88 -14.69 -10.37
CA LEU A 535 10.68 -14.00 -11.64
C LEU A 535 11.54 -12.74 -11.70
N ALA A 536 11.90 -12.30 -12.91
CA ALA A 536 12.66 -11.06 -13.09
C ALA A 536 11.94 -9.85 -12.47
N SER A 537 10.60 -9.88 -12.40
CA SER A 537 9.79 -8.84 -11.76
C SER A 537 9.97 -8.72 -10.25
N GLU A 538 10.56 -9.73 -9.61
CA GLU A 538 10.82 -9.74 -8.17
C GLU A 538 12.26 -9.31 -7.83
N ALA A 539 13.07 -8.98 -8.84
CA ALA A 539 14.37 -8.36 -8.63
C ALA A 539 14.21 -6.87 -8.32
N ALA A 540 15.11 -6.30 -7.51
CA ALA A 540 15.16 -4.86 -7.34
C ALA A 540 15.39 -4.17 -8.68
N HIS A 541 14.57 -3.17 -9.01
CA HIS A 541 14.51 -2.52 -10.33
C HIS A 541 14.17 -3.47 -11.50
N GLY A 542 13.63 -4.65 -11.20
CA GLY A 542 13.11 -5.56 -12.20
C GLY A 542 11.88 -4.99 -12.93
N PRO A 543 11.51 -5.58 -14.07
CA PRO A 543 10.34 -5.14 -14.82
C PRO A 543 9.05 -5.37 -14.00
N ILE A 544 8.15 -4.39 -14.01
CA ILE A 544 6.83 -4.55 -13.39
C ILE A 544 5.98 -5.51 -14.26
N GLN A 545 5.28 -6.46 -13.64
CA GLN A 545 4.29 -7.27 -14.37
C GLN A 545 3.22 -6.34 -14.94
N PRO A 546 3.00 -6.28 -16.27
CA PRO A 546 1.94 -5.43 -16.81
C PRO A 546 0.57 -6.00 -16.44
N HIS A 547 -0.49 -5.22 -16.64
CA HIS A 547 -1.83 -5.79 -16.64
C HIS A 547 -1.97 -6.78 -17.80
N ARG A 548 -2.55 -7.94 -17.52
CA ARG A 548 -2.72 -9.06 -18.44
C ARG A 548 -4.20 -9.34 -18.64
N GLN A 549 -4.68 -9.07 -19.85
CA GLN A 549 -5.95 -9.64 -20.33
C GLN A 549 -5.79 -11.13 -20.66
N THR A 550 -4.59 -11.54 -21.10
CA THR A 550 -4.28 -12.92 -21.48
C THR A 550 -2.95 -13.38 -20.88
N VAL A 551 -2.93 -14.62 -20.40
CA VAL A 551 -1.76 -15.31 -19.85
C VAL A 551 -1.52 -16.60 -20.63
N THR A 552 -0.38 -16.69 -21.31
CA THR A 552 -0.01 -17.85 -22.13
C THR A 552 1.25 -18.55 -21.63
N GLN A 553 2.09 -17.84 -20.88
CA GLN A 553 3.35 -18.36 -20.36
C GLN A 553 3.33 -18.43 -18.83
N GLN A 554 4.06 -19.40 -18.28
CA GLN A 554 4.12 -19.64 -16.83
C GLN A 554 4.76 -18.47 -16.05
N GLN A 555 5.53 -17.61 -16.74
CA GLN A 555 6.22 -16.44 -16.17
C GLN A 555 5.34 -15.18 -16.14
N GLU A 556 4.21 -15.21 -16.85
CA GLU A 556 3.25 -14.12 -16.89
C GLU A 556 2.28 -14.30 -15.72
N VAL A 557 2.17 -13.28 -14.87
CA VAL A 557 1.31 -13.30 -13.70
C VAL A 557 0.39 -12.10 -13.74
N GLN A 558 -0.92 -12.30 -13.59
CA GLN A 558 -1.82 -11.17 -13.36
C GLN A 558 -1.65 -10.70 -11.92
N VAL A 559 -0.98 -9.55 -11.76
CA VAL A 559 -0.79 -8.86 -10.48
C VAL A 559 -1.60 -7.57 -10.47
N TYR A 560 -2.50 -7.46 -9.50
CA TYR A 560 -3.30 -6.28 -9.18
C TYR A 560 -2.59 -5.45 -8.12
N GLU A 561 -2.01 -4.32 -8.55
CA GLU A 561 -1.21 -3.45 -7.68
C GLU A 561 -1.20 -2.02 -8.23
N ALA A 562 -0.75 -1.10 -7.39
CA ALA A 562 -0.41 0.24 -7.82
C ALA A 562 1.08 0.47 -7.63
N VAL A 563 1.73 0.95 -8.69
CA VAL A 563 3.15 1.30 -8.74
C VAL A 563 3.22 2.77 -9.10
N SER A 564 3.89 3.58 -8.28
CA SER A 564 4.04 5.00 -8.56
C SER A 564 5.09 5.24 -9.64
N SER A 565 4.98 6.40 -10.27
CA SER A 565 6.02 6.97 -11.12
C SER A 565 6.59 8.23 -10.48
N ASP A 566 7.85 8.54 -10.78
CA ASP A 566 8.44 9.83 -10.43
C ASP A 566 8.01 10.95 -11.41
N VAL A 567 8.56 12.15 -11.21
CA VAL A 567 8.31 13.33 -12.07
C VAL A 567 8.76 13.15 -13.53
N SER A 568 9.59 12.14 -13.83
CA SER A 568 10.03 11.79 -15.18
C SER A 568 9.19 10.66 -15.80
N GLY A 569 8.23 10.11 -15.06
CA GLY A 569 7.37 9.01 -15.50
C GLY A 569 8.01 7.63 -15.35
N GLN A 570 9.16 7.51 -14.68
CA GLN A 570 9.81 6.22 -14.42
C GLN A 570 9.29 5.57 -13.14
N VAL A 571 9.38 4.24 -13.05
CA VAL A 571 8.98 3.47 -11.87
C VAL A 571 9.69 4.01 -10.63
N ASN A 572 8.92 4.23 -9.57
CA ASN A 572 9.42 4.73 -8.31
C ASN A 572 8.78 3.99 -7.12
N PHE A 573 9.52 3.91 -6.03
CA PHE A 573 9.09 3.28 -4.77
C PHE A 573 9.27 4.18 -3.54
N SER A 574 9.87 5.37 -3.69
CA SER A 574 9.85 6.40 -2.64
C SER A 574 8.51 7.13 -2.66
N LEU A 575 7.94 7.36 -1.48
CA LEU A 575 6.64 8.02 -1.37
C LEU A 575 6.67 9.47 -1.84
N LEU A 576 7.74 10.21 -1.54
CA LEU A 576 7.80 11.64 -1.86
C LEU A 576 8.26 11.92 -3.29
N PHE A 577 8.99 11.00 -3.92
CA PHE A 577 9.22 11.08 -5.36
C PHE A 577 7.97 10.71 -6.18
N ALA A 578 6.94 10.12 -5.58
CA ALA A 578 5.73 9.72 -6.32
C ALA A 578 5.00 10.96 -6.86
N ALA A 579 4.95 11.09 -8.18
CA ALA A 579 4.29 12.18 -8.90
C ALA A 579 3.09 11.71 -9.73
N GLY A 580 2.98 10.40 -9.95
CA GLY A 580 1.91 9.77 -10.71
C GLY A 580 1.88 8.26 -10.49
N TYR A 581 1.04 7.57 -11.26
CA TYR A 581 0.99 6.11 -11.29
C TYR A 581 1.68 5.63 -12.57
N TYR A 582 2.70 4.79 -12.43
CA TYR A 582 3.27 4.01 -13.53
C TYR A 582 2.29 2.91 -13.96
N LYS A 583 1.66 2.28 -12.96
CA LYS A 583 0.63 1.25 -13.11
C LYS A 583 -0.36 1.39 -11.97
N ASP A 584 -1.66 1.28 -12.26
CA ASP A 584 -2.70 1.06 -11.25
C ASP A 584 -3.83 0.25 -11.90
N ASN A 585 -3.73 -1.06 -11.79
CA ASN A 585 -4.71 -2.01 -12.30
C ASN A 585 -5.49 -2.70 -11.18
N ARG A 586 -5.48 -2.14 -9.97
CA ARG A 586 -6.20 -2.71 -8.82
C ARG A 586 -7.69 -2.82 -9.13
N VAL A 587 -8.29 -3.98 -8.87
CA VAL A 587 -9.66 -4.32 -9.31
C VAL A 587 -10.65 -3.24 -8.85
N LEU A 588 -11.39 -2.67 -9.79
CA LEU A 588 -12.30 -1.56 -9.52
C LEU A 588 -13.49 -2.01 -8.67
N PRO A 589 -14.05 -1.14 -7.80
CA PRO A 589 -15.29 -1.46 -7.10
C PRO A 589 -16.49 -1.49 -8.04
N GLN A 590 -17.55 -2.19 -7.63
CA GLN A 590 -18.82 -2.21 -8.35
C GLN A 590 -19.39 -0.79 -8.47
N GLY A 591 -19.92 -0.45 -9.64
CA GLY A 591 -20.51 0.87 -9.92
C GLY A 591 -19.51 1.95 -10.36
N TRP A 592 -18.26 1.57 -10.61
CA TRP A 592 -17.23 2.49 -11.09
C TRP A 592 -17.67 3.26 -12.34
N SER A 593 -17.43 4.57 -12.34
CA SER A 593 -17.64 5.45 -13.49
C SER A 593 -16.37 6.22 -13.87
N ASN A 594 -16.05 6.22 -15.16
CA ASN A 594 -14.92 6.99 -15.72
C ASN A 594 -15.23 8.49 -15.87
N THR A 595 -16.45 8.92 -15.55
CA THR A 595 -16.89 10.33 -15.55
C THR A 595 -17.19 10.86 -14.15
N HIS A 596 -16.86 10.10 -13.11
CA HIS A 596 -17.03 10.52 -11.72
C HIS A 596 -16.18 11.77 -11.41
N ALA A 597 -16.66 12.64 -10.51
CA ALA A 597 -15.98 13.90 -10.19
C ALA A 597 -14.56 13.72 -9.60
N ASP A 598 -14.30 12.56 -8.99
CA ASP A 598 -12.99 12.23 -8.41
C ASP A 598 -12.05 11.49 -9.37
N ILE A 599 -12.45 11.24 -10.61
CA ILE A 599 -11.74 10.31 -11.51
C ILE A 599 -10.26 10.65 -11.68
N ASP A 600 -9.89 11.94 -11.66
CA ASP A 600 -8.50 12.36 -11.84
C ASP A 600 -7.59 11.92 -10.68
N ASN A 601 -8.14 11.62 -9.51
CA ASN A 601 -7.38 11.09 -8.37
C ASN A 601 -7.25 9.57 -8.38
N ILE A 602 -8.10 8.85 -9.13
CA ILE A 602 -8.30 7.40 -8.96
C ILE A 602 -8.33 6.63 -10.28
N ARG A 603 -8.06 7.27 -11.41
CA ARG A 603 -8.09 6.64 -12.73
C ARG A 603 -7.17 5.41 -12.77
N PRO A 604 -7.61 4.25 -13.28
CA PRO A 604 -6.71 3.14 -13.51
C PRO A 604 -5.65 3.49 -14.57
N VAL A 605 -4.46 2.92 -14.45
CA VAL A 605 -3.33 3.13 -15.36
C VAL A 605 -2.80 1.79 -15.83
N GLY A 606 -2.59 1.65 -17.14
CA GLY A 606 -2.08 0.43 -17.76
C GLY A 606 -3.13 -0.62 -18.12
N THR A 607 -4.43 -0.29 -18.06
CA THR A 607 -5.55 -1.22 -18.37
C THR A 607 -6.30 -0.87 -19.66
N ALA A 608 -5.78 0.06 -20.46
CA ALA A 608 -6.45 0.52 -21.67
C ALA A 608 -6.49 -0.58 -22.74
N GLY A 609 -7.66 -0.74 -23.38
CA GLY A 609 -7.87 -1.75 -24.43
C GLY A 609 -8.36 -3.10 -23.92
N ASP A 610 -8.40 -3.31 -22.61
CA ASP A 610 -9.02 -4.48 -21.99
C ASP A 610 -10.52 -4.22 -21.76
N SER A 611 -11.38 -4.98 -22.43
CA SER A 611 -12.84 -4.91 -22.29
C SER A 611 -13.38 -5.69 -21.10
N ASP A 612 -12.58 -6.58 -20.54
CA ASP A 612 -12.92 -7.47 -19.43
C ASP A 612 -12.60 -6.84 -18.06
N TYR A 613 -11.71 -5.85 -18.05
CA TYR A 613 -11.44 -4.98 -16.91
C TYR A 613 -12.52 -3.90 -16.74
N ILE A 614 -13.50 -4.16 -15.89
CA ILE A 614 -14.69 -3.31 -15.70
C ILE A 614 -14.95 -2.96 -14.24
N GLY A 615 -15.91 -2.08 -13.99
CA GLY A 615 -16.35 -1.75 -12.63
C GLY A 615 -16.87 -2.98 -11.89
N GLY A 616 -16.14 -3.44 -10.88
CA GLY A 616 -16.50 -4.57 -10.02
C GLY A 616 -15.82 -5.88 -10.36
N SER A 617 -15.14 -6.02 -11.51
CA SER A 617 -14.47 -7.27 -11.88
C SER A 617 -13.41 -7.12 -12.95
N ASP A 618 -12.55 -8.14 -13.05
CA ASP A 618 -11.62 -8.37 -14.14
C ASP A 618 -11.72 -9.83 -14.60
N THR A 619 -11.62 -10.10 -15.91
CA THR A 619 -11.56 -11.48 -16.44
C THR A 619 -10.29 -11.69 -17.23
N VAL A 620 -9.47 -12.64 -16.78
CA VAL A 620 -8.19 -12.98 -17.41
C VAL A 620 -8.31 -14.29 -18.18
N HIS A 621 -7.89 -14.28 -19.44
CA HIS A 621 -7.91 -15.45 -20.32
C HIS A 621 -6.60 -16.23 -20.22
N TYR A 622 -6.65 -17.49 -19.78
CA TYR A 622 -5.49 -18.36 -19.68
C TYR A 622 -5.44 -19.33 -20.85
N GLN A 623 -4.23 -19.57 -21.37
CA GLN A 623 -3.96 -20.58 -22.41
C GLN A 623 -2.74 -21.42 -22.00
N ALA A 624 -2.99 -22.55 -21.36
CA ALA A 624 -1.95 -23.49 -20.95
C ALA A 624 -1.64 -24.47 -22.10
N ALA A 625 -0.61 -24.16 -22.89
CA ALA A 625 -0.16 -24.97 -24.02
C ALA A 625 0.79 -26.12 -23.61
N GLY A 626 1.01 -27.07 -24.53
CA GLY A 626 1.95 -28.18 -24.34
C GLY A 626 1.41 -29.34 -23.51
N LEU A 627 0.08 -29.43 -23.38
CA LEU A 627 -0.61 -30.45 -22.61
C LEU A 627 -0.96 -31.68 -23.47
N GLY A 628 -0.92 -32.87 -22.87
CA GLY A 628 -1.42 -34.10 -23.47
C GLY A 628 -2.95 -34.24 -23.38
N ALA A 629 -3.47 -35.43 -23.64
CA ALA A 629 -4.88 -35.74 -23.38
C ALA A 629 -5.21 -35.59 -21.88
N GLY A 630 -6.37 -35.03 -21.58
CA GLY A 630 -6.86 -34.86 -20.21
C GLY A 630 -7.30 -36.18 -19.54
N PRO A 631 -8.00 -36.11 -18.38
CA PRO A 631 -8.58 -34.90 -17.79
C PRO A 631 -7.57 -34.04 -17.02
N TYR A 632 -7.86 -32.73 -16.95
CA TYR A 632 -7.14 -31.76 -16.13
C TYR A 632 -8.07 -31.12 -15.10
N THR A 633 -7.51 -30.74 -13.95
CA THR A 633 -8.16 -29.89 -12.96
C THR A 633 -7.45 -28.54 -12.92
N VAL A 634 -8.22 -27.45 -12.95
CA VAL A 634 -7.69 -26.09 -12.78
C VAL A 634 -7.97 -25.64 -11.34
N GLU A 635 -6.92 -25.28 -10.61
CA GLU A 635 -7.00 -24.69 -9.28
C GLU A 635 -6.57 -23.22 -9.38
N VAL A 636 -7.42 -22.32 -8.90
CA VAL A 636 -7.16 -20.88 -8.90
C VAL A 636 -7.30 -20.31 -7.51
N GLN A 637 -6.39 -19.42 -7.13
CA GLN A 637 -6.43 -18.67 -5.88
C GLN A 637 -6.18 -17.19 -6.18
N LEU A 638 -6.98 -16.31 -5.58
CA LEU A 638 -6.67 -14.90 -5.45
C LEU A 638 -5.88 -14.69 -4.16
N LEU A 639 -4.60 -14.39 -4.29
CA LEU A 639 -3.68 -14.20 -3.16
C LEU A 639 -3.50 -12.72 -2.87
N TYR A 640 -3.22 -12.39 -1.61
CA TYR A 640 -2.99 -11.03 -1.14
C TYR A 640 -1.68 -10.96 -0.38
N GLN A 641 -0.88 -9.93 -0.67
CA GLN A 641 0.36 -9.62 0.01
C GLN A 641 0.32 -8.19 0.53
N THR A 642 0.66 -8.08 1.81
CA THR A 642 0.70 -6.82 2.55
C THR A 642 1.93 -6.00 2.17
N ILE A 643 3.11 -6.61 2.09
CA ILE A 643 4.36 -5.94 1.74
C ILE A 643 4.93 -6.69 0.56
N SER A 644 4.89 -6.07 -0.63
CA SER A 644 5.43 -6.59 -1.88
C SER A 644 6.82 -6.05 -2.15
#